data_AF-A0A8S4G7V1-F1
#
_entry.id   AF-A0A8S4G7V1-F1
#
_cell.length_a   1.000
_cell.length_b   1.000
_cell.length_c   1.000
_cell.angle_alpha   90.00
_cell.angle_beta   90.00
_cell.angle_gamma   90.00
#
_symmetry.space_group_name_H-M   'P 1'
#
loop_
_entity.id
_entity.type
_entity.pdbx_description
1 polymer ?
#
loop_
_entity_poly.entity_id
_entity_poly.type
_entity_poly.pdbx_seq_one_letter_code
_entity_poly.pdbx_strand_id
1 'polypeptide(L)'
;MRRDLFSVGSKKETKVLNQMLDEFEVEKTFPSDNPTYEDPRDVIGAPLKPPRKRNMQTAALSPRLSKEGKLLLKEQKRKLTKSMRTSLQLSWTGLTQKESQIAKLKEKLKSVLEYNKLFAEENDKLKEQHATMLSYIEECKGVVRDSEALNKDLELRNQELEQRVRQFEEIDRDHEATAIPLVEVCMSCNTRQLQLTRVRETNSRLQADMQALKDLLYRLNVQLAKYQERLRSNLHCSGDNLHGDRTEVVHKPATDVLDSLIASSLGYKQERPNSEASNKSAQDTPTHQSSGRMVDLSGLLSAQAIAPLFDAYQENLQEKENLILDYEKQFESLNKKSKQIIDENKTLHEKVTSLEEELVCVSRREKKIGGEKEMVEIEKKTLSERAEKAEAKLKEVYELYEDKMQAMLRDYETVHREYFATKNLLLASETKMSRLDAALRETTVPADLHERRVRDCQCLLEELKHQYQMERERKDEQLAKLQLQKSETEDRLKKASEELDKIKEELATALKNVRLYRKAAVIFRQRLKASASVRRSRSNNSAPLREALMKLSRIKSEIKAVKSRAYKSLEELERRIVLQESRAARAEAEHRREIGRAQVLLEHKESIIRSLIDNVADVEEVRAARAEAEHRREIGRAQVLLEHKESIIRSLIENVADVEEVRLSQTNTQRLQGIVSDTSPEDKPQNKEEKKRQSKLTFAHGGYYQDSRGDRRGSHS
;
A
#
# COMPACT_ATOMS: atom_id res chain seq x y z
N MET A 1 46.27 46.33 -10.19
CA MET A 1 45.49 46.73 -11.38
C MET A 1 44.67 45.56 -11.94
N ARG A 2 43.52 45.31 -11.32
CA ARG A 2 42.34 44.55 -11.78
C ARG A 2 41.53 44.19 -10.52
N ARG A 3 40.86 45.21 -9.98
CA ARG A 3 39.51 45.03 -9.43
C ARG A 3 38.55 45.51 -10.53
N ASP A 4 37.31 45.05 -10.44
CA ASP A 4 36.15 45.41 -11.28
C ASP A 4 35.93 44.53 -12.50
N LEU A 5 35.34 43.34 -12.33
CA LEU A 5 34.51 42.69 -13.36
C LEU A 5 33.38 41.76 -12.84
N PHE A 6 33.12 41.64 -11.54
CA PHE A 6 32.03 40.78 -11.03
C PHE A 6 31.08 41.53 -10.09
N SER A 7 30.19 42.37 -10.65
CA SER A 7 29.02 42.89 -9.89
C SER A 7 27.82 43.30 -10.77
N VAL A 8 27.80 43.01 -12.07
CA VAL A 8 26.74 43.52 -12.98
C VAL A 8 25.71 42.45 -13.37
N GLY A 9 25.86 41.19 -12.92
CA GLY A 9 25.00 40.07 -13.31
C GLY A 9 23.65 39.98 -12.60
N SER A 10 23.61 40.12 -11.26
CA SER A 10 22.42 39.68 -10.50
C SER A 10 21.31 40.72 -10.35
N LYS A 11 21.52 41.98 -10.74
CA LYS A 11 20.50 43.03 -10.63
C LYS A 11 19.55 43.12 -11.84
N LYS A 12 19.78 42.34 -12.90
CA LYS A 12 18.93 42.35 -14.11
C LYS A 12 17.89 41.23 -14.13
N GLU A 13 18.14 40.11 -13.47
CA GLU A 13 17.22 38.96 -13.46
C GLU A 13 16.08 39.17 -12.46
N THR A 14 16.36 39.77 -11.30
CA THR A 14 15.33 40.14 -10.29
C THR A 14 14.42 41.28 -10.76
N LYS A 15 14.86 42.11 -11.71
CA LYS A 15 14.06 43.22 -12.26
C LYS A 15 13.11 42.77 -13.39
N VAL A 16 13.41 41.66 -14.06
CA VAL A 16 12.56 41.11 -15.15
C VAL A 16 11.43 40.25 -14.57
N LEU A 17 11.68 39.57 -13.44
CA LEU A 17 10.64 38.78 -12.76
C LEU A 17 9.59 39.66 -12.07
N ASN A 18 10.00 40.78 -11.45
CA ASN A 18 9.04 41.74 -10.90
C ASN A 18 8.25 42.51 -11.98
N GLN A 19 8.84 42.71 -13.17
CA GLN A 19 8.18 43.40 -14.29
C GLN A 19 7.16 42.51 -15.03
N MET A 20 7.30 41.17 -14.95
CA MET A 20 6.32 40.22 -15.48
C MET A 20 5.15 39.96 -14.52
N LEU A 21 5.31 40.23 -13.22
CA LEU A 21 4.23 40.19 -12.23
C LEU A 21 3.44 41.51 -12.19
N ASP A 22 4.10 42.65 -12.39
CA ASP A 22 3.42 43.96 -12.53
C ASP A 22 2.64 44.11 -13.85
N GLU A 23 2.92 43.30 -14.89
CA GLU A 23 2.13 43.27 -16.14
C GLU A 23 0.81 42.49 -16.01
N PHE A 24 0.56 41.82 -14.87
CA PHE A 24 -0.72 41.15 -14.57
C PHE A 24 -1.63 41.94 -13.61
N GLU A 25 -1.13 43.04 -13.01
CA GLU A 25 -1.89 43.93 -12.13
C GLU A 25 -1.98 45.36 -12.70
N VAL A 26 -2.51 45.52 -13.92
CA VAL A 26 -3.12 46.81 -14.34
C VAL A 26 -4.43 46.53 -15.07
N GLU A 27 -5.50 46.56 -14.27
CA GLU A 27 -6.69 47.38 -14.53
C GLU A 27 -7.21 47.40 -15.98
N LYS A 28 -8.05 46.43 -16.32
CA LYS A 28 -9.12 46.61 -17.31
C LYS A 28 -10.45 46.74 -16.60
N THR A 29 -10.75 47.97 -16.20
CA THR A 29 -12.12 48.46 -16.13
C THR A 29 -12.80 48.22 -17.49
N PHE A 30 -13.65 47.19 -17.57
CA PHE A 30 -14.65 47.12 -18.63
C PHE A 30 -15.89 47.92 -18.20
N PRO A 31 -16.46 48.76 -19.08
CA PRO A 31 -17.66 49.50 -18.77
C PRO A 31 -18.83 48.52 -18.63
N SER A 32 -19.48 48.60 -17.49
CA SER A 32 -20.88 48.21 -17.30
C SER A 32 -21.71 48.96 -18.33
N ASP A 33 -22.15 48.30 -19.39
CA ASP A 33 -23.39 48.59 -20.12
C ASP A 33 -23.64 47.45 -21.12
N ASN A 34 -24.38 46.42 -20.67
CA ASN A 34 -25.13 45.57 -21.58
C ASN A 34 -26.61 45.71 -21.20
N PRO A 35 -27.44 46.33 -22.05
CA PRO A 35 -28.83 46.56 -21.74
C PRO A 35 -29.65 45.29 -21.98
N THR A 36 -30.60 45.04 -21.07
CA THR A 36 -31.83 44.25 -21.28
C THR A 36 -31.69 42.74 -21.53
N TYR A 37 -31.63 42.00 -20.42
CA TYR A 37 -32.43 40.78 -20.28
C TYR A 37 -33.36 40.98 -19.07
N GLU A 38 -34.57 41.47 -19.34
CA GLU A 38 -35.63 41.55 -18.33
C GLU A 38 -36.21 40.16 -18.08
N ASP A 39 -36.17 39.70 -16.83
CA ASP A 39 -36.85 38.50 -16.37
C ASP A 39 -38.37 38.69 -16.49
N PRO A 40 -39.10 37.88 -17.28
CA PRO A 40 -40.55 37.98 -17.43
C PRO A 40 -41.37 37.76 -16.13
N ARG A 41 -40.72 37.47 -15.00
CA ARG A 41 -41.37 37.28 -13.69
C ARG A 41 -41.56 38.57 -12.89
N ASP A 42 -40.85 39.65 -13.21
CA ASP A 42 -40.92 40.91 -12.45
C ASP A 42 -42.00 41.89 -12.93
N VAL A 43 -42.78 41.53 -13.95
CA VAL A 43 -43.85 42.39 -14.55
C VAL A 43 -45.27 42.01 -14.09
N ILE A 44 -45.45 41.04 -13.19
CA ILE A 44 -46.78 40.69 -12.67
C ILE A 44 -47.12 41.54 -11.44
N GLY A 45 -47.46 42.81 -11.71
CA GLY A 45 -48.15 43.66 -10.74
C GLY A 45 -49.60 43.21 -10.52
N ALA A 46 -49.94 42.98 -9.26
CA ALA A 46 -51.25 43.05 -8.56
C ALA A 46 -52.54 42.47 -9.23
N PRO A 47 -53.41 41.80 -8.44
CA PRO A 47 -54.64 41.20 -8.95
C PRO A 47 -55.72 42.25 -9.23
N LEU A 48 -56.20 42.32 -10.47
CA LEU A 48 -57.39 43.09 -10.85
C LEU A 48 -58.68 42.34 -10.46
N LYS A 49 -59.59 43.08 -9.80
CA LYS A 49 -60.90 42.67 -9.30
C LYS A 49 -61.82 42.06 -10.40
N PRO A 50 -62.79 41.20 -10.05
CA PRO A 50 -63.66 40.54 -11.03
C PRO A 50 -64.71 41.51 -11.60
N PRO A 51 -65.17 41.33 -12.85
CA PRO A 51 -66.20 42.18 -13.44
C PRO A 51 -67.58 41.82 -12.90
N ARG A 52 -68.29 42.85 -12.43
CA ARG A 52 -69.70 42.84 -12.03
C ARG A 52 -70.62 42.40 -13.18
N LYS A 53 -71.55 41.50 -12.87
CA LYS A 53 -72.75 41.17 -13.66
C LYS A 53 -73.46 42.44 -14.13
N ARG A 54 -73.71 42.55 -15.44
CA ARG A 54 -74.70 43.49 -16.00
C ARG A 54 -75.91 42.72 -16.49
N ASN A 55 -77.04 43.04 -15.88
CA ASN A 55 -78.39 42.56 -16.17
C ASN A 55 -79.05 43.60 -17.09
N MET A 56 -79.55 43.21 -18.26
CA MET A 56 -80.39 44.03 -19.16
C MET A 56 -81.43 43.06 -19.76
N GLN A 57 -82.60 42.92 -19.15
CA GLN A 57 -83.84 43.65 -19.46
C GLN A 57 -84.28 43.57 -20.93
N THR A 58 -85.08 42.54 -21.14
CA THR A 58 -86.27 42.42 -21.99
C THR A 58 -86.96 43.75 -22.30
N ALA A 59 -87.14 44.05 -23.59
CA ALA A 59 -88.13 45.00 -24.09
C ALA A 59 -89.02 44.29 -25.11
N ALA A 60 -90.26 44.05 -24.70
CA ALA A 60 -91.33 43.53 -25.55
C ALA A 60 -92.03 44.71 -26.23
N LEU A 61 -92.16 44.67 -27.56
CA LEU A 61 -93.18 45.43 -28.28
C LEU A 61 -93.84 44.50 -29.30
N SER A 62 -95.15 44.34 -29.14
CA SER A 62 -96.06 43.69 -30.08
C SER A 62 -96.91 44.77 -30.73
N PRO A 63 -97.23 44.65 -32.03
CA PRO A 63 -98.57 45.01 -32.45
C PRO A 63 -99.25 43.94 -33.30
N ARG A 64 -100.59 44.03 -33.29
CA ARG A 64 -101.58 43.02 -33.65
C ARG A 64 -101.82 42.89 -35.17
N LEU A 65 -101.84 41.62 -35.61
CA LEU A 65 -102.75 40.91 -36.54
C LEU A 65 -103.38 41.62 -37.76
N SER A 66 -103.15 41.03 -38.95
CA SER A 66 -104.15 40.86 -40.02
C SER A 66 -104.18 39.39 -40.50
N LYS A 67 -105.36 38.89 -40.90
CA LYS A 67 -105.69 37.44 -41.04
C LYS A 67 -105.17 36.77 -42.32
N GLU A 68 -104.64 37.49 -43.30
CA GLU A 68 -104.03 36.92 -44.52
C GLU A 68 -102.52 36.67 -44.39
N GLY A 69 -101.88 37.28 -43.40
CA GLY A 69 -100.46 37.07 -43.11
C GLY A 69 -100.15 35.67 -42.58
N LYS A 70 -101.11 34.94 -41.98
CA LYS A 70 -100.83 33.71 -41.21
C LYS A 70 -100.38 32.51 -42.03
N LEU A 71 -100.71 32.40 -43.32
CA LEU A 71 -100.26 31.29 -44.18
C LEU A 71 -98.90 31.58 -44.82
N LEU A 72 -98.68 32.82 -45.29
CA LEU A 72 -97.37 33.31 -45.73
C LEU A 72 -96.36 33.37 -44.58
N LEU A 73 -96.77 33.73 -43.35
CA LEU A 73 -95.91 33.66 -42.16
C LEU A 73 -95.61 32.22 -41.74
N LYS A 74 -96.46 31.22 -42.06
CA LYS A 74 -96.22 29.81 -41.70
C LYS A 74 -95.27 29.15 -42.70
N GLU A 75 -95.37 29.52 -43.98
CA GLU A 75 -94.44 29.14 -45.06
C GLU A 75 -93.07 29.84 -44.89
N GLN A 76 -93.06 31.17 -44.66
CA GLN A 76 -91.85 31.91 -44.31
C GLN A 76 -91.31 31.48 -42.96
N LYS A 77 -92.12 31.21 -41.92
CA LYS A 77 -91.60 30.62 -40.67
C LYS A 77 -91.01 29.25 -40.90
N ARG A 78 -91.56 28.38 -41.76
CA ARG A 78 -90.97 27.07 -42.04
C ARG A 78 -89.66 27.17 -42.82
N LYS A 79 -89.56 28.08 -43.79
CA LYS A 79 -88.32 28.34 -44.54
C LYS A 79 -87.26 29.05 -43.67
N LEU A 80 -87.67 30.02 -42.86
CA LEU A 80 -86.82 30.74 -41.90
C LEU A 80 -86.39 29.82 -40.76
N THR A 81 -87.26 28.97 -40.21
CA THR A 81 -86.87 27.99 -39.18
C THR A 81 -85.99 26.89 -39.74
N LYS A 82 -86.17 26.45 -40.99
CA LYS A 82 -85.25 25.50 -41.64
C LYS A 82 -83.89 26.14 -41.94
N SER A 83 -83.86 27.37 -42.43
CA SER A 83 -82.63 28.16 -42.66
C SER A 83 -81.92 28.54 -41.36
N MET A 84 -82.66 28.87 -40.30
CA MET A 84 -82.12 29.08 -38.96
C MET A 84 -81.64 27.77 -38.35
N ARG A 85 -82.32 26.63 -38.58
CA ARG A 85 -81.82 25.31 -38.12
C ARG A 85 -80.52 24.94 -38.80
N THR A 86 -80.42 25.10 -40.12
CA THR A 86 -79.18 24.81 -40.84
C THR A 86 -78.07 25.80 -40.52
N SER A 87 -78.36 27.10 -40.36
CA SER A 87 -77.38 28.09 -39.88
C SER A 87 -76.94 27.82 -38.44
N LEU A 88 -77.86 27.46 -37.54
CA LEU A 88 -77.52 27.10 -36.16
C LEU A 88 -76.67 25.83 -36.13
N GLN A 89 -77.02 24.83 -36.93
CA GLN A 89 -76.28 23.57 -37.00
C GLN A 89 -74.87 23.77 -37.59
N LEU A 90 -74.71 24.61 -38.62
CA LEU A 90 -73.41 25.04 -39.14
C LEU A 90 -72.63 25.90 -38.13
N SER A 91 -73.31 26.77 -37.38
CA SER A 91 -72.67 27.55 -36.31
C SER A 91 -72.22 26.65 -35.16
N TRP A 92 -72.97 25.59 -34.88
CA TRP A 92 -72.72 24.65 -33.78
C TRP A 92 -71.57 23.72 -34.14
N THR A 93 -71.49 23.23 -35.38
CA THR A 93 -70.31 22.49 -35.87
C THR A 93 -69.07 23.40 -35.95
N GLY A 94 -69.23 24.67 -36.33
CA GLY A 94 -68.16 25.66 -36.25
C GLY A 94 -67.69 25.93 -34.82
N LEU A 95 -68.62 25.96 -33.86
CA LEU A 95 -68.31 26.14 -32.43
C LEU A 95 -67.55 24.95 -31.87
N THR A 96 -68.03 23.72 -32.11
CA THR A 96 -67.36 22.50 -31.65
C THR A 96 -65.99 22.31 -32.30
N GLN A 97 -65.84 22.71 -33.58
CA GLN A 97 -64.54 22.76 -34.23
C GLN A 97 -63.60 23.76 -33.54
N LYS A 98 -64.08 24.97 -33.21
CA LYS A 98 -63.28 25.96 -32.46
C LYS A 98 -62.95 25.49 -31.05
N GLU A 99 -63.87 24.84 -30.35
CA GLU A 99 -63.61 24.23 -29.04
C GLU A 99 -62.53 23.14 -29.12
N SER A 100 -62.54 22.31 -30.17
CA SER A 100 -61.49 21.32 -30.42
C SER A 100 -60.12 21.96 -30.68
N GLN A 101 -60.08 23.10 -31.40
CA GLN A 101 -58.86 23.86 -31.64
C GLN A 101 -58.35 24.50 -30.34
N ILE A 102 -59.24 25.05 -29.51
CA ILE A 102 -58.90 25.60 -28.20
C ILE A 102 -58.34 24.50 -27.29
N ALA A 103 -58.93 23.30 -27.28
CA ALA A 103 -58.41 22.17 -26.51
C ALA A 103 -56.99 21.79 -26.96
N LYS A 104 -56.74 21.69 -28.27
CA LYS A 104 -55.40 21.43 -28.82
C LYS A 104 -54.38 22.53 -28.46
N LEU A 105 -54.80 23.80 -28.49
CA LEU A 105 -53.94 24.91 -28.08
C LEU A 105 -53.64 24.88 -26.58
N LYS A 106 -54.60 24.50 -25.73
CA LYS A 106 -54.39 24.33 -24.29
C LYS A 106 -53.39 23.21 -24.00
N GLU A 107 -53.46 22.08 -24.69
CA GLU A 107 -52.47 21.01 -24.54
C GLU A 107 -51.07 21.44 -24.99
N LYS A 108 -50.97 22.12 -26.15
CA LYS A 108 -49.70 22.70 -26.60
C LYS A 108 -49.13 23.72 -25.63
N LEU A 109 -49.97 24.55 -25.02
CA LEU A 109 -49.53 25.51 -24.01
C LEU A 109 -49.04 24.77 -22.76
N LYS A 110 -49.72 23.71 -22.33
CA LYS A 110 -49.31 22.89 -21.19
C LYS A 110 -47.95 22.24 -21.43
N SER A 111 -47.72 21.67 -22.62
CA SER A 111 -46.41 21.09 -22.95
C SER A 111 -45.30 22.13 -23.01
N VAL A 112 -45.55 23.32 -23.57
CA VAL A 112 -44.57 24.42 -23.58
C VAL A 112 -44.22 24.88 -22.17
N LEU A 113 -45.21 24.98 -21.26
CA LEU A 113 -44.96 25.34 -19.87
C LEU A 113 -44.12 24.27 -19.14
N GLU A 114 -44.34 23.00 -19.45
CA GLU A 114 -43.56 21.89 -18.90
C GLU A 114 -42.13 21.89 -19.42
N TYR A 115 -41.91 22.15 -20.71
CA TYR A 115 -40.57 22.37 -21.28
C TYR A 115 -39.87 23.59 -20.68
N ASN A 116 -40.56 24.72 -20.49
CA ASN A 116 -39.99 25.90 -19.84
C ASN A 116 -39.59 25.61 -18.39
N LYS A 117 -40.35 24.77 -17.68
CA LYS A 117 -40.01 24.35 -16.32
C LYS A 117 -38.74 23.49 -16.32
N LEU A 118 -38.65 22.49 -17.19
CA LEU A 118 -37.46 21.65 -17.34
C LEU A 118 -36.23 22.48 -17.73
N PHE A 119 -36.40 23.44 -18.65
CA PHE A 119 -35.32 24.35 -19.06
C PHE A 119 -34.83 25.23 -17.91
N ALA A 120 -35.73 25.72 -17.05
CA ALA A 120 -35.34 26.48 -15.87
C ALA A 120 -34.55 25.61 -14.87
N GLU A 121 -35.01 24.38 -14.60
CA GLU A 121 -34.32 23.43 -13.73
C GLU A 121 -32.94 23.04 -14.29
N GLU A 122 -32.81 22.83 -15.60
CA GLU A 122 -31.51 22.59 -16.25
C GLU A 122 -30.59 23.80 -16.16
N ASN A 123 -31.11 25.01 -16.35
CA ASN A 123 -30.32 26.24 -16.25
C ASN A 123 -29.80 26.45 -14.81
N ASP A 124 -30.62 26.18 -13.80
CA ASP A 124 -30.20 26.25 -12.39
C ASP A 124 -29.14 25.19 -12.06
N LYS A 125 -29.30 23.96 -12.56
CA LYS A 125 -28.26 22.92 -12.46
C LYS A 125 -26.97 23.34 -13.15
N LEU A 126 -27.05 23.98 -14.33
CA LEU A 126 -25.88 24.45 -15.07
C LEU A 126 -25.14 25.55 -14.29
N LYS A 127 -25.87 26.46 -13.64
CA LYS A 127 -25.29 27.50 -12.78
C LYS A 127 -24.56 26.91 -11.58
N GLU A 128 -25.14 25.89 -10.94
CA GLU A 128 -24.51 25.19 -9.80
C GLU A 128 -23.24 24.44 -10.24
N GLN A 129 -23.28 23.76 -11.39
CA GLN A 129 -22.10 23.14 -11.99
C GLN A 129 -21.02 24.16 -12.37
N HIS A 130 -21.41 25.33 -12.87
CA HIS A 130 -20.47 26.40 -13.17
C HIS A 130 -19.83 26.96 -11.89
N ALA A 131 -20.62 27.17 -10.83
CA ALA A 131 -20.12 27.67 -9.54
C ALA A 131 -19.13 26.69 -8.89
N THR A 132 -19.45 25.39 -8.89
CA THR A 132 -18.54 24.34 -8.38
C THR A 132 -17.24 24.27 -9.20
N MET A 133 -17.32 24.40 -10.52
CA MET A 133 -16.13 24.45 -11.37
C MET A 133 -15.26 25.68 -11.12
N LEU A 134 -15.86 26.85 -10.86
CA LEU A 134 -15.10 28.05 -10.47
C LEU A 134 -14.39 27.87 -9.12
N SER A 135 -15.06 27.30 -8.12
CA SER A 135 -14.45 26.99 -6.83
C SER A 135 -13.24 26.06 -6.99
N TYR A 136 -13.38 25.03 -7.82
CA TYR A 136 -12.27 24.10 -8.11
C TYR A 136 -11.10 24.79 -8.83
N ILE A 137 -11.37 25.68 -9.77
CA ILE A 137 -10.33 26.47 -10.45
C ILE A 137 -9.59 27.37 -9.44
N GLU A 138 -10.29 27.96 -8.47
CA GLU A 138 -9.67 28.77 -7.41
C GLU A 138 -8.80 27.94 -6.47
N GLU A 139 -9.24 26.74 -6.08
CA GLU A 139 -8.44 25.79 -5.32
C GLU A 139 -7.17 25.38 -6.08
N CYS A 140 -7.29 25.03 -7.38
CA CYS A 140 -6.14 24.72 -8.22
C CYS A 140 -5.16 25.91 -8.32
N LYS A 141 -5.65 27.14 -8.47
CA LYS A 141 -4.81 28.35 -8.45
C LYS A 141 -4.10 28.51 -7.10
N GLY A 142 -4.76 28.18 -5.99
CA GLY A 142 -4.15 28.14 -4.65
C GLY A 142 -2.95 27.18 -4.61
N VAL A 143 -3.17 25.92 -5.01
CA VAL A 143 -2.12 24.88 -5.03
C VAL A 143 -0.95 25.27 -5.94
N VAL A 144 -1.21 25.88 -7.09
CA VAL A 144 -0.15 26.36 -7.98
C VAL A 144 0.70 27.45 -7.30
N ARG A 145 0.07 28.43 -6.63
CA ARG A 145 0.81 29.48 -5.89
C ARG A 145 1.66 28.90 -4.75
N ASP A 146 1.13 27.93 -4.01
CA ASP A 146 1.87 27.27 -2.92
C ASP A 146 3.05 26.45 -3.46
N SER A 147 2.86 25.77 -4.59
CA SER A 147 3.94 25.04 -5.28
C SER A 147 5.02 25.97 -5.82
N GLU A 148 4.65 27.11 -6.39
CA GLU A 148 5.60 28.13 -6.84
C GLU A 148 6.40 28.74 -5.68
N ALA A 149 5.75 28.98 -4.53
CA ALA A 149 6.43 29.46 -3.33
C ALA A 149 7.44 28.43 -2.79
N LEU A 150 7.04 27.16 -2.72
CA LEU A 150 7.93 26.08 -2.29
C LEU A 150 9.12 25.91 -3.26
N ASN A 151 8.90 26.01 -4.56
CA ASN A 151 9.98 25.95 -5.55
C ASN A 151 10.98 27.10 -5.36
N LYS A 152 10.53 28.33 -5.08
CA LYS A 152 11.43 29.45 -4.78
C LYS A 152 12.29 29.19 -3.55
N ASP A 153 11.72 28.63 -2.50
CA ASP A 153 12.48 28.28 -1.28
C ASP A 153 13.51 27.17 -1.55
N LEU A 154 13.14 26.16 -2.35
CA LEU A 154 14.06 25.10 -2.77
C LEU A 154 15.20 25.63 -3.66
N GLU A 155 14.92 26.57 -4.57
CA GLU A 155 15.93 27.23 -5.39
C GLU A 155 16.93 28.02 -4.54
N LEU A 156 16.44 28.78 -3.55
CA LEU A 156 17.30 29.49 -2.60
C LEU A 156 18.18 28.52 -1.80
N ARG A 157 17.60 27.39 -1.37
CA ARG A 157 18.35 26.40 -0.60
C ARG A 157 19.41 25.68 -1.45
N ASN A 158 19.09 25.37 -2.71
CA ASN A 158 20.05 24.82 -3.66
C ASN A 158 21.21 25.79 -3.92
N GLN A 159 20.93 27.08 -4.12
CA GLN A 159 21.98 28.09 -4.28
C GLN A 159 22.89 28.19 -3.05
N GLU A 160 22.32 28.09 -1.84
CA GLU A 160 23.10 28.06 -0.61
C GLU A 160 23.98 26.81 -0.50
N LEU A 161 23.44 25.64 -0.85
CA LEU A 161 24.18 24.38 -0.86
C LEU A 161 25.30 24.39 -1.90
N GLU A 162 25.05 24.88 -3.11
CA GLU A 162 26.08 25.04 -4.13
C GLU A 162 27.22 25.95 -3.66
N GLN A 163 26.90 27.04 -2.97
CA GLN A 163 27.93 27.92 -2.40
C GLN A 163 28.75 27.21 -1.32
N ARG A 164 28.11 26.38 -0.49
CA ARG A 164 28.82 25.58 0.53
C ARG A 164 29.71 24.53 -0.10
N VAL A 165 29.25 23.82 -1.13
CA VAL A 165 30.06 22.83 -1.86
C VAL A 165 31.28 23.50 -2.48
N ARG A 166 31.13 24.65 -3.15
CA ARG A 166 32.27 25.41 -3.70
C ARG A 166 33.26 25.83 -2.62
N GLN A 167 32.77 26.19 -1.42
CA GLN A 167 33.65 26.51 -0.29
C GLN A 167 34.42 25.28 0.20
N PHE A 168 33.80 24.10 0.25
CA PHE A 168 34.51 22.87 0.61
C PHE A 168 35.53 22.47 -0.46
N GLU A 169 35.20 22.59 -1.75
CA GLU A 169 36.15 22.32 -2.85
C GLU A 169 37.35 23.28 -2.87
N GLU A 170 37.17 24.53 -2.42
CA GLU A 170 38.27 25.48 -2.22
C GLU A 170 39.15 25.10 -1.02
N ILE A 171 38.52 24.66 0.08
CA ILE A 171 39.23 24.21 1.29
C ILE A 171 40.03 22.93 1.03
N ASP A 172 39.48 21.98 0.27
CA ASP A 172 40.17 20.72 -0.05
C ASP A 172 41.39 20.95 -0.94
N ARG A 173 41.32 21.87 -1.91
CA ARG A 173 42.49 22.28 -2.71
C ARG A 173 43.60 22.90 -1.88
N ASP A 174 43.26 23.63 -0.83
CA ASP A 174 44.23 24.24 0.08
C ASP A 174 44.79 23.24 1.12
N HIS A 175 44.00 22.23 1.50
CA HIS A 175 44.43 21.14 2.39
C HIS A 175 45.35 20.13 1.72
N GLU A 176 45.22 19.89 0.40
CA GLU A 176 46.21 19.09 -0.35
C GLU A 176 47.63 19.67 -0.26
N ALA A 177 47.78 20.99 -0.06
CA ALA A 177 49.08 21.65 0.07
C ALA A 177 49.67 21.61 1.50
N THR A 178 48.87 21.26 2.52
CA THR A 178 49.28 21.32 3.95
C THR A 178 48.97 20.07 4.77
N ALA A 179 48.34 19.05 4.18
CA ALA A 179 48.07 17.78 4.85
C ALA A 179 49.37 17.06 5.22
N ILE A 180 49.55 16.80 6.52
CA ILE A 180 50.57 15.85 7.01
C ILE A 180 50.27 14.50 6.36
N PRO A 181 51.21 13.88 5.65
CA PRO A 181 50.96 12.62 4.95
C PRO A 181 50.43 11.58 5.93
N LEU A 182 49.31 10.91 5.59
CA LEU A 182 48.74 9.81 6.39
C LEU A 182 49.78 8.77 6.83
N VAL A 183 50.89 8.68 6.09
CA VAL A 183 52.10 7.90 6.38
C VAL A 183 52.65 8.19 7.78
N GLU A 184 52.79 9.45 8.17
CA GLU A 184 53.42 9.85 9.43
C GLU A 184 52.52 9.50 10.64
N VAL A 185 51.20 9.66 10.46
CA VAL A 185 50.21 9.26 11.47
C VAL A 185 50.18 7.74 11.62
N CYS A 186 50.25 6.99 10.51
CA CYS A 186 50.28 5.52 10.53
C CYS A 186 51.58 4.97 11.15
N MET A 187 52.74 5.61 10.87
CA MET A 187 54.03 5.25 11.46
C MET A 187 54.08 5.50 12.97
N SER A 188 53.46 6.59 13.44
CA SER A 188 53.35 6.86 14.88
C SER A 188 52.45 5.84 15.59
N CYS A 189 51.39 5.36 14.93
CA CYS A 189 50.49 4.34 15.46
C CYS A 189 51.19 2.97 15.53
N ASN A 190 51.90 2.57 14.48
CA ASN A 190 52.66 1.31 14.45
C ASN A 190 53.78 1.29 15.50
N THR A 191 54.50 2.41 15.67
CA THR A 191 55.53 2.55 16.71
C THR A 191 54.94 2.38 18.11
N ARG A 192 53.76 2.95 18.36
CA ARG A 192 53.04 2.84 19.63
C ARG A 192 52.50 1.42 19.87
N GLN A 193 52.08 0.74 18.81
CA GLN A 193 51.63 -0.66 18.85
C GLN A 193 52.79 -1.61 19.17
N LEU A 194 53.97 -1.39 18.60
CA LEU A 194 55.18 -2.17 18.91
C LEU A 194 55.61 -2.02 20.38
N GLN A 195 55.53 -0.80 20.92
CA GLN A 195 55.82 -0.54 22.34
C GLN A 195 54.82 -1.26 23.26
N LEU A 196 53.53 -1.25 22.92
CA LEU A 196 52.51 -1.99 23.67
C LEU A 196 52.77 -3.51 23.68
N THR A 197 53.18 -4.08 22.55
CA THR A 197 53.51 -5.52 22.46
C THR A 197 54.72 -5.87 23.35
N ARG A 198 55.79 -5.07 23.32
CA ARG A 198 56.97 -5.28 24.19
C ARG A 198 56.60 -5.26 25.67
N VAL A 199 55.76 -4.31 26.09
CA VAL A 199 55.30 -4.23 27.48
C VAL A 199 54.46 -5.46 27.85
N ARG A 200 53.59 -5.94 26.96
CA ARG A 200 52.80 -7.17 27.19
C ARG A 200 53.67 -8.42 27.37
N GLU A 201 54.70 -8.59 26.54
CA GLU A 201 55.65 -9.71 26.65
C GLU A 201 56.41 -9.69 27.99
N THR A 202 56.88 -8.51 28.42
CA THR A 202 57.55 -8.38 29.73
C THR A 202 56.62 -8.73 30.89
N ASN A 203 55.35 -8.32 30.83
CA ASN A 203 54.36 -8.62 31.85
C ASN A 203 54.04 -10.13 31.89
N SER A 204 53.90 -10.78 30.73
CA SER A 204 53.71 -12.23 30.65
C SER A 204 54.89 -13.00 31.25
N ARG A 205 56.12 -12.53 31.06
CA ARG A 205 57.33 -13.16 31.64
C ARG A 205 57.34 -13.03 33.16
N LEU A 206 57.02 -11.85 33.69
CA LEU A 206 56.89 -11.62 35.13
C LEU A 206 55.79 -12.47 35.77
N GLN A 207 54.67 -12.70 35.07
CA GLN A 207 53.63 -13.62 35.54
C GLN A 207 54.12 -15.07 35.64
N ALA A 208 54.91 -15.53 34.66
CA ALA A 208 55.52 -16.86 34.70
C ALA A 208 56.51 -17.00 35.87
N ASP A 209 57.37 -16.00 36.09
CA ASP A 209 58.30 -15.97 37.22
C ASP A 209 57.54 -15.99 38.57
N MET A 210 56.47 -15.21 38.68
CA MET A 210 55.60 -15.21 39.86
C MET A 210 54.98 -16.59 40.10
N GLN A 211 54.56 -17.30 39.04
CA GLN A 211 54.01 -18.64 39.18
C GLN A 211 55.07 -19.65 39.63
N ALA A 212 56.29 -19.58 39.08
CA ALA A 212 57.41 -20.40 39.53
C ALA A 212 57.74 -20.15 41.01
N LEU A 213 57.68 -18.90 41.47
CA LEU A 213 57.84 -18.54 42.88
C LEU A 213 56.72 -19.13 43.76
N LYS A 214 55.46 -19.09 43.31
CA LYS A 214 54.34 -19.74 44.00
C LYS A 214 54.54 -21.25 44.12
N ASP A 215 55.01 -21.91 43.05
CA ASP A 215 55.26 -23.34 43.04
C ASP A 215 56.42 -23.73 43.98
N LEU A 216 57.49 -22.92 44.01
CA LEU A 216 58.60 -23.09 44.96
C LEU A 216 58.12 -22.93 46.40
N LEU A 217 57.33 -21.88 46.68
CA LEU A 217 56.76 -21.64 48.00
C LEU A 217 55.86 -22.81 48.43
N TYR A 218 55.02 -23.31 47.51
CA TYR A 218 54.19 -24.48 47.78
C TYR A 218 55.03 -25.73 48.10
N ARG A 219 56.06 -26.03 47.30
CA ARG A 219 56.98 -27.17 47.56
C ARG A 219 57.68 -27.03 48.90
N LEU A 220 58.16 -25.84 49.24
CA LEU A 220 58.80 -25.56 50.53
C LEU A 220 57.81 -25.74 51.69
N ASN A 221 56.57 -25.24 51.56
CA ASN A 221 55.53 -25.43 52.56
C ASN A 221 55.18 -26.91 52.76
N VAL A 222 55.11 -27.70 51.68
CA VAL A 222 54.92 -29.16 51.78
C VAL A 222 56.10 -29.84 52.47
N GLN A 223 57.34 -29.44 52.18
CA GLN A 223 58.52 -29.95 52.86
C GLN A 223 58.54 -29.58 54.34
N LEU A 224 58.17 -28.34 54.69
CA LEU A 224 58.01 -27.88 56.06
C LEU A 224 56.93 -28.67 56.80
N ALA A 225 55.77 -28.90 56.16
CA ALA A 225 54.71 -29.72 56.73
C ALA A 225 55.20 -31.15 57.01
N LYS A 226 55.90 -31.78 56.05
CA LYS A 226 56.52 -33.10 56.25
C LYS A 226 57.58 -33.11 57.35
N TYR A 227 58.35 -32.03 57.48
CA TYR A 227 59.35 -31.92 58.55
C TYR A 227 58.68 -31.75 59.92
N GLN A 228 57.63 -30.95 60.01
CA GLN A 228 56.80 -30.82 61.21
C GLN A 228 56.08 -32.12 61.56
N GLU A 229 55.58 -32.87 60.56
CA GLU A 229 55.03 -34.22 60.72
C GLU A 229 56.09 -35.16 61.30
N ARG A 230 57.32 -35.14 60.77
CA ARG A 230 58.44 -35.94 61.30
C ARG A 230 58.84 -35.54 62.70
N LEU A 231 58.79 -34.25 63.05
CA LEU A 231 59.02 -33.78 64.41
C LEU A 231 57.90 -34.26 65.34
N ARG A 232 56.64 -34.23 64.89
CA ARG A 232 55.50 -34.78 65.63
C ARG A 232 55.60 -36.30 65.77
N SER A 233 55.99 -37.02 64.72
CA SER A 233 56.14 -38.49 64.75
C SER A 233 57.37 -38.93 65.55
N ASN A 234 58.47 -38.17 65.50
CA ASN A 234 59.64 -38.40 66.37
C ASN A 234 59.34 -38.07 67.83
N LEU A 235 58.35 -37.20 68.12
CA LEU A 235 57.82 -37.00 69.47
C LEU A 235 56.85 -38.12 69.90
N HIS A 236 56.34 -38.94 68.98
CA HIS A 236 55.33 -39.98 69.24
C HIS A 236 55.87 -41.43 69.17
N CYS A 237 57.19 -41.63 69.08
CA CYS A 237 57.83 -42.95 69.21
C CYS A 237 58.56 -43.14 70.56
N SER A 238 58.09 -42.49 71.62
CA SER A 238 58.48 -42.81 72.99
C SER A 238 57.31 -42.54 73.94
N GLY A 239 56.52 -43.57 74.21
CA GLY A 239 55.65 -43.63 75.39
C GLY A 239 54.15 -43.65 75.14
N ASP A 240 53.61 -44.86 75.06
CA ASP A 240 52.44 -45.34 75.81
C ASP A 240 50.99 -44.81 75.56
N ASN A 241 50.16 -45.82 75.25
CA ASN A 241 48.84 -46.11 75.83
C ASN A 241 47.54 -45.50 75.26
N LEU A 242 46.72 -46.43 74.74
CA LEU A 242 45.30 -46.71 75.06
C LEU A 242 44.17 -45.72 74.68
N HIS A 243 43.10 -46.32 74.14
CA HIS A 243 41.71 -45.83 73.98
C HIS A 243 41.53 -44.61 73.05
N GLY A 244 40.47 -44.44 72.26
CA GLY A 244 39.12 -44.99 72.08
C GLY A 244 38.43 -44.03 71.10
N ASP A 245 37.78 -44.51 70.04
CA ASP A 245 36.31 -44.63 69.90
C ASP A 245 35.61 -43.42 69.23
N ARG A 246 34.54 -43.73 68.47
CA ARG A 246 33.38 -42.91 68.03
C ARG A 246 33.44 -42.04 66.75
N THR A 247 32.78 -42.48 65.65
CA THR A 247 31.39 -42.20 65.12
C THR A 247 31.35 -41.03 64.11
N GLU A 248 30.60 -40.97 62.99
CA GLU A 248 29.22 -41.31 62.56
C GLU A 248 29.23 -41.53 61.01
N VAL A 249 28.62 -42.56 60.39
CA VAL A 249 27.19 -42.85 60.06
C VAL A 249 26.49 -41.81 59.17
N VAL A 250 26.16 -42.15 57.92
CA VAL A 250 24.82 -42.04 57.28
C VAL A 250 24.70 -43.05 56.13
N HIS A 251 23.60 -43.81 56.10
CA HIS A 251 23.22 -44.86 55.16
C HIS A 251 22.09 -44.40 54.20
N LYS A 252 21.98 -45.10 53.05
CA LYS A 252 20.86 -45.17 52.05
C LYS A 252 19.53 -45.70 52.68
N PRO A 253 18.39 -45.98 51.98
CA PRO A 253 18.05 -46.09 50.54
C PRO A 253 16.61 -45.62 50.11
N ALA A 254 16.19 -46.05 48.90
CA ALA A 254 14.94 -45.79 48.16
C ALA A 254 13.65 -46.43 48.71
N THR A 255 12.46 -45.93 48.32
CA THR A 255 11.28 -46.65 47.76
C THR A 255 10.00 -45.77 47.69
N ASP A 256 9.19 -46.05 46.66
CA ASP A 256 7.71 -46.15 46.61
C ASP A 256 6.73 -44.96 46.50
N VAL A 257 5.70 -45.33 45.72
CA VAL A 257 4.45 -44.73 45.26
C VAL A 257 3.33 -45.00 46.27
N LEU A 258 2.46 -44.02 46.59
CA LEU A 258 1.02 -44.25 46.86
C LEU A 258 0.17 -42.96 46.99
N ASP A 259 -1.14 -43.17 46.76
CA ASP A 259 -2.34 -42.52 47.34
C ASP A 259 -3.01 -41.34 46.62
N SER A 260 -4.35 -41.27 46.47
CA SER A 260 -5.51 -42.03 46.99
C SER A 260 -6.76 -41.64 46.15
N LEU A 261 -7.60 -42.54 45.61
CA LEU A 261 -8.80 -43.18 46.19
C LEU A 261 -9.81 -42.26 46.91
N ILE A 262 -11.07 -42.25 46.46
CA ILE A 262 -12.24 -42.84 47.15
C ILE A 262 -13.47 -42.84 46.22
N ALA A 263 -14.13 -43.99 46.18
CA ALA A 263 -15.40 -44.31 45.52
C ALA A 263 -16.62 -43.98 46.41
N SER A 264 -17.83 -43.95 45.84
CA SER A 264 -18.95 -44.83 46.27
C SER A 264 -20.28 -44.57 45.56
N SER A 265 -21.05 -45.65 45.51
CA SER A 265 -22.22 -46.02 44.72
C SER A 265 -23.59 -45.60 45.30
N LEU A 266 -24.67 -46.08 44.61
CA LEU A 266 -26.11 -46.22 44.99
C LEU A 266 -27.02 -45.15 44.35
N GLY A 267 -28.19 -45.41 43.74
CA GLY A 267 -29.06 -46.58 43.68
C GLY A 267 -30.49 -46.22 44.14
N TYR A 268 -31.50 -46.49 43.29
CA TYR A 268 -32.96 -46.65 43.54
C TYR A 268 -34.02 -45.54 43.22
N LYS A 269 -34.98 -46.00 42.37
CA LYS A 269 -36.44 -45.76 42.13
C LYS A 269 -37.23 -44.70 42.94
N GLN A 270 -38.25 -44.07 42.30
CA GLN A 270 -39.69 -44.43 42.40
C GLN A 270 -40.68 -43.27 42.00
N GLU A 271 -41.67 -43.65 41.16
CA GLU A 271 -43.08 -43.20 40.97
C GLU A 271 -43.57 -41.76 40.63
N ARG A 272 -44.58 -41.80 39.73
CA ARG A 272 -45.60 -40.87 39.19
C ARG A 272 -46.59 -40.28 40.25
N PRO A 273 -47.75 -39.64 39.92
CA PRO A 273 -48.22 -38.75 38.81
C PRO A 273 -49.08 -37.53 39.31
N ASN A 274 -49.58 -36.68 38.39
CA ASN A 274 -50.87 -35.94 38.36
C ASN A 274 -50.71 -34.63 37.56
N SER A 275 -51.68 -34.05 36.83
CA SER A 275 -53.14 -34.17 36.79
C SER A 275 -53.69 -33.40 35.56
N GLU A 276 -54.78 -33.92 34.96
CA GLU A 276 -56.03 -33.24 34.52
C GLU A 276 -55.98 -32.03 33.57
N ALA A 277 -56.96 -31.70 32.71
CA ALA A 277 -58.25 -32.21 32.20
C ALA A 277 -58.59 -31.27 31.01
N SER A 278 -59.22 -31.64 29.89
CA SER A 278 -60.67 -31.75 29.61
C SER A 278 -60.82 -31.50 28.08
N ASN A 279 -61.40 -32.34 27.21
CA ASN A 279 -62.75 -32.91 27.01
C ASN A 279 -63.72 -32.08 26.12
N LYS A 280 -64.31 -32.83 25.14
CA LYS A 280 -65.62 -32.70 24.45
C LYS A 280 -65.71 -31.75 23.23
N SER A 281 -66.44 -32.05 22.14
CA SER A 281 -67.57 -32.96 21.84
C SER A 281 -67.65 -33.27 20.32
N ALA A 282 -67.97 -34.51 19.88
CA ALA A 282 -69.27 -34.99 19.32
C ALA A 282 -69.62 -34.42 17.92
N GLN A 283 -70.22 -35.10 16.93
CA GLN A 283 -71.07 -36.30 16.82
C GLN A 283 -71.26 -36.52 15.30
N ASP A 284 -71.40 -37.75 14.77
CA ASP A 284 -72.20 -37.97 13.53
C ASP A 284 -72.47 -39.46 13.23
N THR A 285 -73.76 -39.78 13.10
CA THR A 285 -74.43 -40.91 12.43
C THR A 285 -75.93 -40.83 12.82
N PRO A 286 -76.91 -41.41 12.08
CA PRO A 286 -76.85 -42.10 10.78
C PRO A 286 -78.00 -41.76 9.78
N THR A 287 -77.81 -42.28 8.57
CA THR A 287 -78.74 -42.75 7.52
C THR A 287 -80.23 -42.93 7.88
N HIS A 288 -81.16 -42.52 7.00
CA HIS A 288 -82.37 -43.30 6.67
C HIS A 288 -83.01 -42.93 5.30
N GLN A 289 -83.63 -43.96 4.73
CA GLN A 289 -84.28 -44.12 3.43
C GLN A 289 -85.50 -43.21 3.21
N SER A 290 -85.88 -42.96 1.95
CA SER A 290 -87.29 -42.72 1.63
C SER A 290 -87.71 -43.31 0.28
N SER A 291 -88.84 -44.00 0.34
CA SER A 291 -89.56 -44.72 -0.70
C SER A 291 -90.60 -43.81 -1.36
N GLY A 292 -90.94 -44.07 -2.61
CA GLY A 292 -91.88 -43.29 -3.40
C GLY A 292 -93.33 -43.41 -2.94
N ARG A 293 -94.04 -42.26 -2.96
CA ARG A 293 -95.50 -42.16 -3.20
C ARG A 293 -95.78 -40.81 -3.86
N MET A 294 -96.46 -40.85 -5.02
CA MET A 294 -97.11 -39.67 -5.60
C MET A 294 -98.23 -39.22 -4.65
N VAL A 295 -98.13 -38.00 -4.14
CA VAL A 295 -99.16 -37.33 -3.34
C VAL A 295 -99.50 -36.01 -4.04
N ASP A 296 -100.80 -35.76 -4.17
CA ASP A 296 -101.39 -34.65 -4.92
C ASP A 296 -101.01 -33.28 -4.28
N LEU A 297 -100.33 -32.43 -5.06
CA LEU A 297 -99.51 -31.31 -4.58
C LEU A 297 -100.25 -29.99 -4.35
N SER A 298 -101.58 -29.94 -4.51
CA SER A 298 -102.32 -28.67 -4.45
C SER A 298 -102.73 -28.23 -3.03
N GLY A 299 -102.74 -29.15 -2.06
CA GLY A 299 -103.18 -28.88 -0.67
C GLY A 299 -102.09 -28.87 0.41
N LEU A 300 -100.85 -29.28 0.08
CA LEU A 300 -99.70 -29.29 1.00
C LEU A 300 -98.91 -27.97 1.02
N LEU A 301 -99.28 -27.00 0.18
CA LEU A 301 -98.81 -25.62 0.21
C LEU A 301 -99.44 -24.82 1.37
N SER A 302 -99.68 -25.47 2.51
CA SER A 302 -100.02 -24.78 3.75
C SER A 302 -98.76 -24.12 4.30
N ALA A 303 -98.90 -22.97 4.94
CA ALA A 303 -97.79 -22.21 5.54
C ALA A 303 -96.83 -23.07 6.40
N GLN A 304 -97.30 -24.22 6.92
CA GLN A 304 -96.53 -25.16 7.73
C GLN A 304 -95.43 -25.93 6.97
N ALA A 305 -95.56 -26.16 5.66
CA ALA A 305 -94.53 -26.85 4.86
C ALA A 305 -93.53 -25.85 4.21
N ILE A 306 -93.96 -24.60 4.04
CA ILE A 306 -93.18 -23.54 3.39
C ILE A 306 -92.30 -22.79 4.39
N ALA A 307 -92.71 -22.67 5.66
CA ALA A 307 -91.94 -21.99 6.71
C ALA A 307 -90.54 -22.61 6.95
N PRO A 308 -90.36 -23.94 7.07
CA PRO A 308 -89.02 -24.53 7.22
C PRO A 308 -88.11 -24.30 6.02
N LEU A 309 -88.68 -24.20 4.81
CA LEU A 309 -87.93 -23.85 3.59
C LEU A 309 -87.51 -22.38 3.60
N PHE A 310 -88.35 -21.47 4.10
CA PHE A 310 -87.97 -20.08 4.31
C PHE A 310 -86.87 -19.94 5.37
N ASP A 311 -86.99 -20.64 6.49
CA ASP A 311 -85.99 -20.65 7.55
C ASP A 311 -84.65 -21.18 7.01
N ALA A 312 -84.66 -22.30 6.28
CA ALA A 312 -83.47 -22.84 5.63
C ALA A 312 -82.88 -21.90 4.56
N TYR A 313 -83.72 -21.18 3.80
CA TYR A 313 -83.25 -20.15 2.86
C TYR A 313 -82.63 -18.95 3.57
N GLN A 314 -83.21 -18.55 4.71
CA GLN A 314 -82.74 -17.44 5.51
C GLN A 314 -81.42 -17.79 6.21
N GLU A 315 -81.29 -19.02 6.74
CA GLU A 315 -80.02 -19.58 7.23
C GLU A 315 -78.96 -19.64 6.12
N ASN A 316 -79.31 -20.12 4.92
CA ASN A 316 -78.37 -20.15 3.78
C ASN A 316 -77.91 -18.75 3.35
N LEU A 317 -78.82 -17.77 3.39
CA LEU A 317 -78.49 -16.36 3.14
C LEU A 317 -77.54 -15.82 4.20
N GLN A 318 -77.81 -16.12 5.48
CA GLN A 318 -76.98 -15.70 6.60
C GLN A 318 -75.60 -16.37 6.58
N GLU A 319 -75.51 -17.65 6.21
CA GLU A 319 -74.24 -18.35 5.99
C GLU A 319 -73.44 -17.73 4.85
N LYS A 320 -74.09 -17.37 3.73
CA LYS A 320 -73.44 -16.66 2.62
C LYS A 320 -72.95 -15.27 3.03
N GLU A 321 -73.73 -14.53 3.81
CA GLU A 321 -73.32 -13.25 4.36
C GLU A 321 -72.11 -13.39 5.29
N ASN A 322 -72.12 -14.39 6.18
CA ASN A 322 -70.97 -14.71 7.05
C ASN A 322 -69.72 -15.08 6.23
N LEU A 323 -69.88 -15.88 5.17
CA LEU A 323 -68.78 -16.27 4.30
C LEU A 323 -68.21 -15.07 3.53
N ILE A 324 -69.07 -14.14 3.09
CA ILE A 324 -68.63 -12.88 2.47
C ILE A 324 -67.81 -12.07 3.48
N LEU A 325 -68.29 -11.91 4.72
CA LEU A 325 -67.57 -11.19 5.77
C LEU A 325 -66.21 -11.82 6.08
N ASP A 326 -66.12 -13.15 6.10
CA ASP A 326 -64.86 -13.85 6.32
C ASP A 326 -63.90 -13.68 5.14
N TYR A 327 -64.39 -13.70 3.89
CA TYR A 327 -63.56 -13.39 2.73
C TYR A 327 -63.10 -11.93 2.70
N GLU A 328 -63.93 -10.98 3.10
CA GLU A 328 -63.55 -9.57 3.23
C GLU A 328 -62.42 -9.40 4.26
N LYS A 329 -62.54 -10.02 5.44
CA LYS A 329 -61.47 -10.02 6.45
C LYS A 329 -60.19 -10.67 5.95
N GLN A 330 -60.29 -11.80 5.23
CA GLN A 330 -59.13 -12.46 4.63
C GLN A 330 -58.48 -11.55 3.58
N PHE A 331 -59.27 -10.85 2.77
CA PHE A 331 -58.77 -9.90 1.77
C PHE A 331 -58.08 -8.70 2.42
N GLU A 332 -58.63 -8.13 3.49
CA GLU A 332 -57.98 -7.08 4.26
C GLU A 332 -56.64 -7.54 4.88
N SER A 333 -56.60 -8.77 5.41
CA SER A 333 -55.39 -9.37 5.96
C SER A 333 -54.32 -9.58 4.88
N LEU A 334 -54.70 -10.10 3.72
CA LEU A 334 -53.81 -10.23 2.55
C LEU A 334 -53.30 -8.88 2.07
N ASN A 335 -54.16 -7.86 2.03
CA ASN A 335 -53.78 -6.52 1.61
C ASN A 335 -52.80 -5.86 2.61
N LYS A 336 -52.98 -6.08 3.92
CA LYS A 336 -52.01 -5.65 4.95
C LYS A 336 -50.66 -6.34 4.76
N LYS A 337 -50.64 -7.66 4.55
CA LYS A 337 -49.40 -8.42 4.28
C LYS A 337 -48.72 -7.96 2.99
N SER A 338 -49.50 -7.71 1.92
CA SER A 338 -48.97 -7.19 0.65
C SER A 338 -48.30 -5.83 0.83
N LYS A 339 -48.91 -4.91 1.60
CA LYS A 339 -48.30 -3.62 1.94
C LYS A 339 -46.99 -3.78 2.72
N GLN A 340 -46.97 -4.65 3.73
CA GLN A 340 -45.75 -4.96 4.50
C GLN A 340 -44.63 -5.47 3.58
N ILE A 341 -44.93 -6.41 2.68
CA ILE A 341 -43.96 -6.93 1.71
C ILE A 341 -43.44 -5.81 0.78
N ILE A 342 -44.30 -4.88 0.35
CA ILE A 342 -43.87 -3.75 -0.48
C ILE A 342 -42.92 -2.83 0.29
N ASP A 343 -43.23 -2.54 1.56
CA ASP A 343 -42.39 -1.68 2.39
C ASP A 343 -41.05 -2.35 2.73
N GLU A 344 -41.05 -3.65 3.05
CA GLU A 344 -39.84 -4.45 3.23
C GLU A 344 -38.97 -4.44 1.96
N ASN A 345 -39.57 -4.67 0.78
CA ASN A 345 -38.83 -4.62 -0.49
C ASN A 345 -38.23 -3.24 -0.78
N LYS A 346 -38.93 -2.14 -0.45
CA LYS A 346 -38.37 -0.78 -0.56
C LYS A 346 -37.16 -0.62 0.35
N THR A 347 -37.26 -1.02 1.62
CA THR A 347 -36.12 -0.90 2.56
C THR A 347 -34.93 -1.78 2.14
N LEU A 348 -35.18 -2.96 1.57
CA LEU A 348 -34.12 -3.80 1.02
C LEU A 348 -33.47 -3.17 -0.20
N HIS A 349 -34.27 -2.55 -1.08
CA HIS A 349 -33.75 -1.86 -2.26
C HIS A 349 -32.88 -0.64 -1.88
N GLU A 350 -33.30 0.14 -0.89
CA GLU A 350 -32.50 1.23 -0.30
C GLU A 350 -31.18 0.72 0.31
N LYS A 351 -31.19 -0.43 0.98
CA LYS A 351 -29.96 -1.05 1.50
C LYS A 351 -29.04 -1.55 0.38
N VAL A 352 -29.59 -2.17 -0.67
CA VAL A 352 -28.80 -2.64 -1.83
C VAL A 352 -28.13 -1.46 -2.52
N THR A 353 -28.87 -0.39 -2.79
CA THR A 353 -28.32 0.82 -3.41
C THR A 353 -27.23 1.47 -2.55
N SER A 354 -27.43 1.57 -1.23
CA SER A 354 -26.38 2.03 -0.30
C SER A 354 -25.13 1.16 -0.34
N LEU A 355 -25.27 -0.17 -0.38
CA LEU A 355 -24.13 -1.09 -0.46
C LEU A 355 -23.41 -1.00 -1.82
N GLU A 356 -24.14 -0.78 -2.91
CA GLU A 356 -23.56 -0.54 -4.24
C GLU A 356 -22.72 0.74 -4.25
N GLU A 357 -23.19 1.83 -3.63
CA GLU A 357 -22.44 3.08 -3.49
C GLU A 357 -21.17 2.93 -2.63
N GLU A 358 -21.27 2.21 -1.51
CA GLU A 358 -20.12 1.89 -0.67
C GLU A 358 -19.08 1.05 -1.42
N LEU A 359 -19.52 0.06 -2.21
CA LEU A 359 -18.65 -0.78 -3.02
C LEU A 359 -17.90 0.05 -4.07
N VAL A 360 -18.59 0.97 -4.75
CA VAL A 360 -17.96 1.92 -5.68
C VAL A 360 -16.93 2.81 -4.96
N CYS A 361 -17.25 3.30 -3.76
CA CYS A 361 -16.33 4.10 -2.95
C CYS A 361 -15.08 3.30 -2.55
N VAL A 362 -15.24 2.06 -2.10
CA VAL A 362 -14.13 1.17 -1.73
C VAL A 362 -13.27 0.86 -2.95
N SER A 363 -13.85 0.48 -4.10
CA SER A 363 -13.08 0.24 -5.33
C SER A 363 -12.31 1.48 -5.79
N ARG A 364 -12.84 2.70 -5.60
CA ARG A 364 -12.11 3.94 -5.91
C ARG A 364 -10.93 4.13 -4.95
N ARG A 365 -11.10 3.87 -3.65
CA ARG A 365 -10.01 3.94 -2.66
C ARG A 365 -8.94 2.90 -2.92
N GLU A 366 -9.32 1.67 -3.28
CA GLU A 366 -8.39 0.60 -3.63
C GLU A 366 -7.53 0.98 -4.83
N LYS A 367 -8.13 1.55 -5.89
CA LYS A 367 -7.36 2.09 -7.04
C LYS A 367 -6.38 3.20 -6.63
N LYS A 368 -6.80 4.11 -5.74
CA LYS A 368 -5.94 5.19 -5.23
C LYS A 368 -4.74 4.62 -4.45
N ILE A 369 -5.01 3.70 -3.52
CA ILE A 369 -3.98 3.04 -2.72
C ILE A 369 -3.04 2.20 -3.61
N GLY A 370 -3.57 1.57 -4.66
CA GLY A 370 -2.78 0.86 -5.66
C GLY A 370 -1.76 1.76 -6.35
N GLY A 371 -2.19 2.94 -6.82
CA GLY A 371 -1.28 3.92 -7.42
C GLY A 371 -0.26 4.50 -6.44
N GLU A 372 -0.66 4.76 -5.20
CA GLU A 372 0.26 5.20 -4.13
C GLU A 372 1.32 4.13 -3.82
N LYS A 373 0.92 2.85 -3.78
CA LYS A 373 1.84 1.73 -3.58
C LYS A 373 2.87 1.62 -4.71
N GLU A 374 2.43 1.72 -5.96
CA GLU A 374 3.34 1.71 -7.13
C GLU A 374 4.35 2.86 -7.08
N MET A 375 3.89 4.06 -6.69
CA MET A 375 4.77 5.22 -6.52
C MET A 375 5.83 4.98 -5.44
N VAL A 376 5.42 4.46 -4.27
CA VAL A 376 6.34 4.14 -3.17
C VAL A 376 7.33 3.03 -3.56
N GLU A 377 6.90 2.03 -4.34
CA GLU A 377 7.80 0.99 -4.86
C GLU A 377 8.86 1.56 -5.82
N ILE A 378 8.46 2.49 -6.70
CA ILE A 378 9.39 3.21 -7.58
C ILE A 378 10.38 4.04 -6.76
N GLU A 379 9.91 4.83 -5.78
CA GLU A 379 10.77 5.62 -4.91
C GLU A 379 11.77 4.74 -4.15
N LYS A 380 11.30 3.65 -3.53
CA LYS A 380 12.13 2.67 -2.83
C LYS A 380 13.22 2.12 -3.74
N LYS A 381 12.87 1.74 -4.98
CA LYS A 381 13.85 1.23 -5.96
C LYS A 381 14.91 2.28 -6.29
N THR A 382 14.50 3.53 -6.54
CA THR A 382 15.47 4.61 -6.84
C THR A 382 16.39 4.93 -5.66
N LEU A 383 15.89 4.83 -4.42
CA LEU A 383 16.71 5.02 -3.23
C LEU A 383 17.69 3.87 -3.03
N SER A 384 17.28 2.62 -3.27
CA SER A 384 18.17 1.45 -3.25
C SER A 384 19.31 1.60 -4.27
N GLU A 385 18.99 1.95 -5.52
CA GLU A 385 20.00 2.15 -6.57
C GLU A 385 20.98 3.27 -6.23
N ARG A 386 20.54 4.34 -5.55
CA ARG A 386 21.43 5.40 -5.06
C ARG A 386 22.32 4.93 -3.92
N ALA A 387 21.78 4.15 -2.99
CA ALA A 387 22.53 3.59 -1.87
C ALA A 387 23.60 2.61 -2.36
N GLU A 388 23.26 1.72 -3.29
CA GLU A 388 24.20 0.77 -3.91
C GLU A 388 25.34 1.49 -4.65
N LYS A 389 25.03 2.57 -5.39
CA LYS A 389 26.05 3.40 -6.04
C LYS A 389 26.97 4.10 -5.04
N ALA A 390 26.43 4.56 -3.90
CA ALA A 390 27.23 5.17 -2.85
C ALA A 390 28.13 4.14 -2.17
N GLU A 391 27.62 2.94 -1.90
CA GLU A 391 28.39 1.83 -1.34
C GLU A 391 29.52 1.38 -2.29
N ALA A 392 29.25 1.28 -3.59
CA ALA A 392 30.27 0.95 -4.58
C ALA A 392 31.42 1.98 -4.62
N LYS A 393 31.09 3.28 -4.57
CA LYS A 393 32.12 4.34 -4.48
C LYS A 393 32.91 4.28 -3.18
N LEU A 394 32.25 3.95 -2.07
CA LEU A 394 32.92 3.79 -0.77
C LEU A 394 33.91 2.61 -0.81
N LYS A 395 33.52 1.49 -1.44
CA LYS A 395 34.41 0.33 -1.66
C LYS A 395 35.61 0.70 -2.52
N GLU A 396 35.41 1.40 -3.63
CA GLU A 396 36.50 1.90 -4.49
C GLU A 396 37.47 2.79 -3.70
N VAL A 397 36.95 3.70 -2.87
CA VAL A 397 37.79 4.54 -2.00
C VAL A 397 38.58 3.69 -0.99
N TYR A 398 37.96 2.68 -0.36
CA TYR A 398 38.67 1.78 0.55
C TYR A 398 39.77 0.99 -0.17
N GLU A 399 39.50 0.44 -1.36
CA GLU A 399 40.49 -0.26 -2.18
C GLU A 399 41.68 0.65 -2.53
N LEU A 400 41.42 1.91 -2.90
CA LEU A 400 42.48 2.90 -3.16
C LEU A 400 43.31 3.21 -1.91
N TYR A 401 42.69 3.29 -0.73
CA TYR A 401 43.42 3.47 0.54
C TYR A 401 44.27 2.25 0.89
N GLU A 402 43.75 1.04 0.68
CA GLU A 402 44.49 -0.21 0.89
C GLU A 402 45.69 -0.30 -0.05
N ASP A 403 45.51 -0.01 -1.34
CA ASP A 403 46.59 0.01 -2.34
C ASP A 403 47.67 1.03 -1.97
N LYS A 404 47.27 2.23 -1.54
CA LYS A 404 48.20 3.27 -1.08
C LYS A 404 48.97 2.81 0.17
N MET A 405 48.31 2.15 1.11
CA MET A 405 48.96 1.59 2.29
C MET A 405 49.96 0.49 1.92
N GLN A 406 49.60 -0.41 1.00
CA GLN A 406 50.51 -1.42 0.48
C GLN A 406 51.72 -0.81 -0.23
N ALA A 407 51.53 0.25 -1.03
CA ALA A 407 52.62 0.97 -1.67
C ALA A 407 53.58 1.58 -0.63
N MET A 408 53.06 2.26 0.40
CA MET A 408 53.87 2.81 1.49
C MET A 408 54.65 1.74 2.26
N LEU A 409 54.08 0.55 2.46
CA LEU A 409 54.79 -0.57 3.08
C LEU A 409 55.95 -1.06 2.21
N ARG A 410 55.77 -1.16 0.89
CA ARG A 410 56.85 -1.51 -0.05
C ARG A 410 57.96 -0.46 -0.05
N ASP A 411 57.61 0.82 0.00
CA ASP A 411 58.57 1.92 0.09
C ASP A 411 59.34 1.86 1.41
N TYR A 412 58.65 1.66 2.54
CA TYR A 412 59.27 1.49 3.85
C TYR A 412 60.24 0.31 3.86
N GLU A 413 59.85 -0.84 3.33
CA GLU A 413 60.73 -2.00 3.23
C GLU A 413 61.97 -1.72 2.38
N THR A 414 61.82 -0.98 1.28
CA THR A 414 62.92 -0.62 0.39
C THR A 414 63.91 0.30 1.09
N VAL A 415 63.42 1.38 1.71
CA VAL A 415 64.25 2.31 2.49
C VAL A 415 64.92 1.59 3.66
N HIS A 416 64.21 0.70 4.34
CA HIS A 416 64.76 -0.10 5.44
C HIS A 416 65.89 -1.01 4.94
N ARG A 417 65.71 -1.72 3.81
CA ARG A 417 66.78 -2.53 3.20
C ARG A 417 68.00 -1.68 2.83
N GLU A 418 67.81 -0.52 2.22
CA GLU A 418 68.90 0.41 1.86
C GLU A 418 69.62 0.98 3.09
N TYR A 419 68.90 1.32 4.15
CA TYR A 419 69.48 1.76 5.42
C TYR A 419 70.39 0.67 6.02
N PHE A 420 69.94 -0.58 6.05
CA PHE A 420 70.77 -1.68 6.56
C PHE A 420 71.97 -1.97 5.65
N ALA A 421 71.80 -1.89 4.33
CA ALA A 421 72.90 -2.05 3.39
C ALA A 421 73.98 -0.97 3.59
N THR A 422 73.59 0.30 3.68
CA THR A 422 74.51 1.43 3.91
C THR A 422 75.17 1.37 5.28
N LYS A 423 74.42 1.04 6.34
CA LYS A 423 74.97 0.82 7.68
C LYS A 423 76.02 -0.29 7.69
N ASN A 424 75.76 -1.41 7.03
CA ASN A 424 76.72 -2.52 6.94
C ASN A 424 77.98 -2.12 6.14
N LEU A 425 77.82 -1.36 5.05
CA LEU A 425 78.94 -0.81 4.29
C LEU A 425 79.78 0.17 5.12
N LEU A 426 79.14 1.02 5.92
CA LEU A 426 79.82 1.95 6.82
C LEU A 426 80.66 1.20 7.87
N LEU A 427 80.08 0.21 8.55
CA LEU A 427 80.79 -0.64 9.51
C LEU A 427 81.97 -1.39 8.85
N ALA A 428 81.78 -1.88 7.62
CA ALA A 428 82.84 -2.51 6.84
C ALA A 428 83.95 -1.51 6.46
N SER A 429 83.62 -0.23 6.25
CA SER A 429 84.61 0.82 5.98
C SER A 429 85.37 1.25 7.23
N GLU A 430 84.70 1.36 8.38
CA GLU A 430 85.32 1.70 9.68
C GLU A 430 86.32 0.62 10.11
N THR A 431 85.97 -0.65 9.91
CA THR A 431 86.87 -1.78 10.19
C THR A 431 88.07 -1.82 9.22
N LYS A 432 87.86 -1.50 7.94
CA LYS A 432 88.97 -1.35 6.96
C LYS A 432 89.88 -0.17 7.30
N MET A 433 89.32 0.97 7.71
CA MET A 433 90.07 2.16 8.13
C MET A 433 90.90 1.85 9.38
N SER A 434 90.32 1.16 10.36
CA SER A 434 91.01 0.73 11.58
C SER A 434 92.16 -0.24 11.28
N ARG A 435 91.99 -1.14 10.30
CA ARG A 435 93.06 -2.04 9.83
C ARG A 435 94.17 -1.30 9.07
N LEU A 436 93.82 -0.30 8.26
CA LEU A 436 94.81 0.55 7.58
C LEU A 436 95.60 1.40 8.58
N ASP A 437 94.94 1.94 9.60
CA ASP A 437 95.58 2.69 10.71
C ASP A 437 96.52 1.80 11.54
N ALA A 438 96.17 0.53 11.73
CA ALA A 438 97.05 -0.44 12.38
C ALA A 438 98.24 -0.85 11.49
N ALA A 439 97.99 -1.11 10.20
CA ALA A 439 99.02 -1.48 9.23
C ALA A 439 100.04 -0.34 8.96
N LEU A 440 99.60 0.92 8.97
CA LEU A 440 100.46 2.10 8.85
C LEU A 440 101.34 2.32 10.09
N ARG A 441 100.96 1.76 11.24
CA ARG A 441 101.73 1.84 12.49
C ARG A 441 102.76 0.72 12.67
N GLU A 442 102.65 -0.40 11.93
CA GLU A 442 103.43 -1.62 12.26
C GLU A 442 104.51 -2.07 11.26
N THR A 443 104.68 -1.52 10.05
CA THR A 443 105.70 -2.07 9.15
C THR A 443 106.44 -1.07 8.27
N THR A 444 107.73 -0.87 8.52
CA THR A 444 108.73 -0.67 7.47
C THR A 444 108.90 -1.99 6.71
N VAL A 445 108.46 -2.04 5.46
CA VAL A 445 108.43 -3.24 4.61
C VAL A 445 109.71 -3.34 3.77
N PRO A 446 110.40 -4.50 3.71
CA PRO A 446 111.56 -4.73 2.85
C PRO A 446 111.24 -4.58 1.34
N ALA A 447 112.19 -4.01 0.57
CA ALA A 447 112.01 -3.60 -0.82
C ALA A 447 111.51 -4.71 -1.79
N ASP A 448 111.93 -5.97 -1.59
CA ASP A 448 111.60 -7.07 -2.52
C ASP A 448 110.16 -7.60 -2.35
N LEU A 449 109.63 -7.53 -1.12
CA LEU A 449 108.20 -7.77 -0.86
C LEU A 449 107.35 -6.58 -1.31
N HIS A 450 107.92 -5.37 -1.26
CA HIS A 450 107.29 -4.19 -1.84
C HIS A 450 107.15 -4.34 -3.35
N GLU A 451 108.16 -4.80 -4.07
CA GLU A 451 108.10 -4.88 -5.53
C GLU A 451 107.14 -5.98 -6.05
N ARG A 452 107.05 -7.15 -5.38
CA ARG A 452 106.03 -8.15 -5.70
C ARG A 452 104.62 -7.66 -5.35
N ARG A 453 104.43 -7.08 -4.16
CA ARG A 453 103.13 -6.50 -3.78
C ARG A 453 102.75 -5.34 -4.69
N VAL A 454 103.71 -4.55 -5.16
CA VAL A 454 103.49 -3.47 -6.13
C VAL A 454 103.05 -4.05 -7.47
N ARG A 455 103.64 -5.14 -7.94
CA ARG A 455 103.18 -5.85 -9.15
C ARG A 455 101.78 -6.43 -8.98
N ASP A 456 101.48 -7.10 -7.87
CA ASP A 456 100.14 -7.62 -7.60
C ASP A 456 99.11 -6.49 -7.48
N CYS A 457 99.49 -5.36 -6.86
CA CYS A 457 98.67 -4.16 -6.81
C CYS A 457 98.50 -3.52 -8.20
N GLN A 458 99.51 -3.57 -9.07
CA GLN A 458 99.42 -3.09 -10.45
C GLN A 458 98.44 -3.93 -11.27
N CYS A 459 98.52 -5.27 -11.18
CA CYS A 459 97.57 -6.16 -11.87
C CYS A 459 96.14 -5.98 -11.33
N LEU A 460 95.96 -5.90 -10.01
CA LEU A 460 94.65 -5.62 -9.41
C LEU A 460 94.12 -4.24 -9.81
N LEU A 461 94.98 -3.23 -9.93
CA LEU A 461 94.61 -1.91 -10.41
C LEU A 461 94.17 -1.96 -11.88
N GLU A 462 94.85 -2.71 -12.72
CA GLU A 462 94.48 -2.90 -14.14
C GLU A 462 93.15 -3.66 -14.28
N GLU A 463 92.93 -4.70 -13.47
CA GLU A 463 91.68 -5.45 -13.45
C GLU A 463 90.52 -4.60 -12.92
N LEU A 464 90.73 -3.82 -11.84
CA LEU A 464 89.75 -2.85 -11.34
C LEU A 464 89.46 -1.76 -12.36
N LYS A 465 90.48 -1.26 -13.08
CA LYS A 465 90.29 -0.29 -14.18
C LYS A 465 89.46 -0.90 -15.30
N HIS A 466 89.71 -2.15 -15.67
CA HIS A 466 88.94 -2.85 -16.69
C HIS A 466 87.50 -3.10 -16.24
N GLN A 467 87.28 -3.58 -15.01
CA GLN A 467 85.94 -3.76 -14.44
C GLN A 467 85.17 -2.44 -14.34
N TYR A 468 85.84 -1.37 -13.89
CA TYR A 468 85.25 -0.03 -13.86
C TYR A 468 84.93 0.47 -15.27
N GLN A 469 85.79 0.21 -16.26
CA GLN A 469 85.54 0.57 -17.65
C GLN A 469 84.33 -0.18 -18.22
N MET A 470 84.22 -1.49 -17.97
CA MET A 470 83.07 -2.30 -18.41
C MET A 470 81.77 -1.89 -17.71
N GLU A 471 81.80 -1.61 -16.40
CA GLU A 471 80.64 -1.09 -15.68
C GLU A 471 80.25 0.29 -16.17
N ARG A 472 81.23 1.16 -16.45
CA ARG A 472 81.00 2.47 -17.06
C ARG A 472 80.33 2.32 -18.43
N GLU A 473 80.82 1.44 -19.29
CA GLU A 473 80.22 1.16 -20.60
C GLU A 473 78.79 0.60 -20.47
N ARG A 474 78.54 -0.34 -19.55
CA ARG A 474 77.18 -0.82 -19.26
C ARG A 474 76.26 0.29 -18.77
N LYS A 475 76.76 1.18 -17.91
CA LYS A 475 76.00 2.32 -17.39
C LYS A 475 75.75 3.35 -18.49
N ASP A 476 76.72 3.59 -19.37
CA ASP A 476 76.58 4.47 -20.52
C ASP A 476 75.56 3.91 -21.53
N GLU A 477 75.53 2.59 -21.77
CA GLU A 477 74.49 1.93 -22.56
C GLU A 477 73.11 2.01 -21.90
N GLN A 478 73.01 1.83 -20.58
CA GLN A 478 71.76 2.00 -19.83
C GLN A 478 71.27 3.45 -19.89
N LEU A 479 72.18 4.41 -19.75
CA LEU A 479 71.89 5.83 -19.90
C LEU A 479 71.44 6.16 -21.33
N ALA A 480 72.08 5.61 -22.36
CA ALA A 480 71.66 5.79 -23.75
C ALA A 480 70.26 5.21 -24.00
N LYS A 481 69.94 4.02 -23.48
CA LYS A 481 68.60 3.42 -23.56
C LYS A 481 67.54 4.26 -22.86
N LEU A 482 67.84 4.75 -21.65
CA LEU A 482 66.94 5.63 -20.90
C LEU A 482 66.78 7.00 -21.57
N GLN A 483 67.85 7.55 -22.18
CA GLN A 483 67.79 8.78 -22.96
C GLN A 483 66.93 8.61 -24.22
N LEU A 484 67.01 7.45 -24.90
CA LEU A 484 66.15 7.14 -26.03
C LEU A 484 64.68 7.01 -25.60
N GLN A 485 64.40 6.27 -24.53
CA GLN A 485 63.04 6.16 -23.96
C GLN A 485 62.49 7.52 -23.50
N LYS A 486 63.34 8.36 -22.90
CA LYS A 486 63.00 9.74 -22.55
C LYS A 486 62.67 10.55 -23.80
N SER A 487 63.47 10.47 -24.86
CA SER A 487 63.18 11.16 -26.13
C SER A 487 61.86 10.68 -26.75
N GLU A 488 61.61 9.36 -26.77
CA GLU A 488 60.37 8.79 -27.30
C GLU A 488 59.14 9.23 -26.50
N THR A 489 59.23 9.28 -25.17
CA THR A 489 58.14 9.74 -24.30
C THR A 489 57.94 11.25 -24.40
N GLU A 490 59.01 12.03 -24.51
CA GLU A 490 58.94 13.46 -24.82
C GLU A 490 58.28 13.71 -26.18
N ASP A 491 58.57 12.91 -27.21
CA ASP A 491 57.94 13.05 -28.52
C ASP A 491 56.47 12.61 -28.52
N ARG A 492 56.10 11.58 -27.74
CA ARG A 492 54.69 11.22 -27.50
C ARG A 492 53.95 12.34 -26.75
N LEU A 493 54.60 12.95 -25.75
CA LEU A 493 54.04 14.08 -25.00
C LEU A 493 53.89 15.33 -25.88
N LYS A 494 54.88 15.63 -26.74
CA LYS A 494 54.78 16.71 -27.74
C LYS A 494 53.61 16.45 -28.68
N LYS A 495 53.48 15.25 -29.23
CA LYS A 495 52.34 14.88 -30.11
C LYS A 495 51.00 15.02 -29.40
N ALA A 496 50.87 14.52 -28.17
CA ALA A 496 49.67 14.69 -27.36
C ALA A 496 49.39 16.17 -27.02
N SER A 497 50.43 16.98 -26.80
CA SER A 497 50.31 18.43 -26.60
C SER A 497 49.85 19.13 -27.87
N GLU A 498 50.39 18.77 -29.04
CA GLU A 498 49.94 19.29 -30.33
C GLU A 498 48.49 18.89 -30.64
N GLU A 499 48.08 17.67 -30.30
CA GLU A 499 46.69 17.23 -30.39
C GLU A 499 45.78 17.99 -29.42
N LEU A 500 46.21 18.18 -28.17
CA LEU A 500 45.49 19.02 -27.21
C LEU A 500 45.38 20.46 -27.68
N ASP A 501 46.43 21.02 -28.28
CA ASP A 501 46.41 22.38 -28.81
C ASP A 501 45.54 22.48 -30.06
N LYS A 502 45.52 21.47 -30.94
CA LYS A 502 44.53 21.34 -32.03
C LYS A 502 43.11 21.29 -31.48
N ILE A 503 42.83 20.45 -30.48
CA ILE A 503 41.50 20.38 -29.85
C ILE A 503 41.15 21.70 -29.15
N LYS A 504 42.12 22.38 -28.52
CA LYS A 504 41.90 23.71 -27.94
C LYS A 504 41.65 24.75 -29.02
N GLU A 505 42.30 24.67 -30.18
CA GLU A 505 42.04 25.54 -31.33
C GLU A 505 40.68 25.24 -31.94
N GLU A 506 40.28 23.98 -32.07
CA GLU A 506 38.95 23.54 -32.48
C GLU A 506 37.88 24.00 -31.48
N LEU A 507 38.14 23.86 -30.17
CA LEU A 507 37.27 24.37 -29.14
C LEU A 507 37.26 25.90 -29.13
N ALA A 508 38.39 26.55 -29.38
CA ALA A 508 38.48 28.01 -29.45
C ALA A 508 37.77 28.54 -30.71
N THR A 509 37.82 27.83 -31.83
CA THR A 509 37.10 28.13 -33.06
C THR A 509 35.62 27.81 -32.92
N ALA A 510 35.24 26.70 -32.29
CA ALA A 510 33.85 26.36 -31.94
C ALA A 510 33.29 27.38 -30.94
N LEU A 511 34.05 27.76 -29.91
CA LEU A 511 33.67 28.83 -29.00
C LEU A 511 33.68 30.19 -29.70
N LYS A 512 34.56 30.43 -30.68
CA LYS A 512 34.53 31.62 -31.53
C LYS A 512 33.28 31.59 -32.41
N ASN A 513 32.85 30.44 -32.91
CA ASN A 513 31.65 30.24 -33.71
C ASN A 513 30.40 30.38 -32.84
N VAL A 514 30.32 29.75 -31.67
CA VAL A 514 29.27 29.98 -30.66
C VAL A 514 29.28 31.43 -30.23
N ARG A 515 30.43 32.06 -30.08
CA ARG A 515 30.54 33.50 -29.82
C ARG A 515 30.16 34.33 -31.04
N LEU A 516 30.32 33.87 -32.27
CA LEU A 516 29.89 34.53 -33.49
C LEU A 516 28.38 34.34 -33.70
N TYR A 517 27.79 33.20 -33.33
CA TYR A 517 26.36 32.93 -33.30
C TYR A 517 25.69 33.67 -32.14
N ARG A 518 26.30 33.69 -30.94
CA ARG A 518 25.89 34.54 -29.83
C ARG A 518 26.10 36.01 -30.14
N LYS A 519 27.20 36.41 -30.79
CA LYS A 519 27.40 37.79 -31.27
C LYS A 519 26.50 38.11 -32.44
N ALA A 520 26.08 37.18 -33.29
CA ALA A 520 25.08 37.42 -34.30
C ALA A 520 23.73 37.61 -33.61
N ALA A 521 23.36 36.74 -32.67
CA ALA A 521 22.17 36.85 -31.83
C ALA A 521 22.16 38.10 -30.93
N VAL A 522 23.33 38.55 -30.48
CA VAL A 522 23.53 39.75 -29.67
C VAL A 522 23.67 40.98 -30.56
N ILE A 523 24.30 40.97 -31.73
CA ILE A 523 24.25 42.05 -32.73
C ILE A 523 22.81 42.18 -33.26
N PHE A 524 22.03 41.10 -33.29
CA PHE A 524 20.57 41.14 -33.42
C PHE A 524 19.91 41.83 -32.21
N ARG A 525 20.26 41.49 -30.96
CA ARG A 525 19.73 42.15 -29.72
C ARG A 525 20.35 43.52 -29.34
N GLN A 526 21.41 43.95 -30.01
CA GLN A 526 22.31 45.03 -29.58
C GLN A 526 22.71 45.95 -30.76
N ARG A 527 22.32 45.63 -32.01
CA ARG A 527 21.74 46.65 -32.93
C ARG A 527 20.40 47.17 -32.38
N LEU A 528 19.68 46.34 -31.62
CA LEU A 528 18.47 46.71 -30.85
C LEU A 528 18.74 47.55 -29.59
N LYS A 529 19.97 47.54 -29.08
CA LYS A 529 20.35 48.34 -27.90
C LYS A 529 21.51 49.29 -28.16
N ALA A 530 21.92 49.37 -29.43
CA ALA A 530 22.79 50.36 -30.05
C ALA A 530 24.08 50.63 -29.25
N SER A 531 24.88 51.57 -29.75
CA SER A 531 25.38 52.73 -29.01
C SER A 531 26.12 52.61 -27.66
N ALA A 532 25.95 51.58 -26.83
CA ALA A 532 26.39 51.63 -25.44
C ALA A 532 27.83 51.11 -25.23
N SER A 533 28.78 51.97 -25.58
CA SER A 533 29.88 52.33 -24.67
C SER A 533 30.85 51.20 -24.26
N VAL A 534 31.52 50.65 -25.27
CA VAL A 534 32.98 50.76 -25.46
C VAL A 534 33.79 51.33 -24.27
N ARG A 535 34.50 50.41 -23.59
CA ARG A 535 35.96 50.40 -23.35
C ARG A 535 36.61 51.05 -22.11
N ARG A 536 37.52 50.21 -21.57
CA ARG A 536 38.96 50.43 -21.27
C ARG A 536 39.37 50.92 -19.87
N SER A 537 39.75 49.95 -19.03
CA SER A 537 41.14 49.50 -18.80
C SER A 537 42.28 50.54 -18.71
N ARG A 538 42.84 50.61 -17.48
CA ARG A 538 44.26 50.40 -17.06
C ARG A 538 45.37 51.42 -17.41
N SER A 539 46.35 51.42 -16.49
CA SER A 539 47.84 51.47 -16.64
C SER A 539 48.47 52.67 -15.90
N ASN A 540 49.65 52.69 -15.27
CA ASN A 540 50.56 51.77 -14.56
C ASN A 540 51.60 52.63 -13.81
N ASN A 541 51.90 52.25 -12.57
CA ASN A 541 53.20 52.08 -11.90
C ASN A 541 54.40 53.03 -12.11
N SER A 542 54.77 53.70 -11.01
CA SER A 542 56.16 53.87 -10.52
C SER A 542 56.32 53.62 -9.00
N ALA A 543 55.27 53.08 -8.35
CA ALA A 543 55.19 52.71 -6.93
C ALA A 543 55.76 51.34 -6.47
N PRO A 544 56.17 50.38 -7.32
CA PRO A 544 56.05 48.94 -6.98
C PRO A 544 57.00 48.43 -5.88
N LEU A 545 58.17 49.05 -5.64
CA LEU A 545 59.16 48.53 -4.70
C LEU A 545 58.92 48.99 -3.24
N ARG A 546 58.64 50.28 -3.03
CA ARG A 546 58.27 50.82 -1.71
C ARG A 546 56.89 50.32 -1.28
N GLU A 547 56.01 50.14 -2.26
CA GLU A 547 54.73 49.48 -2.10
C GLU A 547 54.90 47.98 -1.79
N ALA A 548 55.88 47.26 -2.35
CA ALA A 548 56.12 45.84 -2.04
C ALA A 548 56.49 45.59 -0.57
N LEU A 549 57.28 46.47 0.04
CA LEU A 549 57.66 46.35 1.46
C LEU A 549 56.52 46.67 2.43
N MET A 550 55.75 47.73 2.17
CA MET A 550 54.52 48.02 2.93
C MET A 550 53.49 46.91 2.73
N LYS A 551 53.38 46.35 1.51
CA LYS A 551 52.56 45.17 1.22
C LYS A 551 52.97 43.97 2.08
N LEU A 552 54.26 43.67 2.22
CA LEU A 552 54.73 42.57 3.07
C LEU A 552 54.34 42.73 4.55
N SER A 553 54.53 43.92 5.12
CA SER A 553 54.13 44.19 6.52
C SER A 553 52.62 44.07 6.74
N ARG A 554 51.85 44.55 5.77
CA ARG A 554 50.39 44.46 5.74
C ARG A 554 49.94 43.00 5.62
N ILE A 555 50.55 42.24 4.72
CA ILE A 555 50.32 40.79 4.56
C ILE A 555 50.55 40.06 5.88
N LYS A 556 51.62 40.38 6.62
CA LYS A 556 51.89 39.74 7.93
C LYS A 556 50.81 40.03 8.98
N SER A 557 50.31 41.27 9.05
CA SER A 557 49.20 41.63 9.95
C SER A 557 47.87 40.99 9.52
N GLU A 558 47.65 40.91 8.21
CA GLU A 558 46.48 40.26 7.62
C GLU A 558 46.51 38.75 7.90
N ILE A 559 47.66 38.09 7.81
CA ILE A 559 47.82 36.66 8.18
C ILE A 559 47.45 36.42 9.65
N LYS A 560 47.88 37.28 10.58
CA LYS A 560 47.51 37.13 12.01
C LYS A 560 46.01 37.32 12.24
N ALA A 561 45.41 38.31 11.59
CA ALA A 561 43.98 38.56 11.68
C ALA A 561 43.13 37.47 10.98
N VAL A 562 43.67 36.87 9.91
CA VAL A 562 43.08 35.71 9.23
C VAL A 562 43.17 34.49 10.15
N LYS A 563 44.32 34.24 10.78
CA LYS A 563 44.50 33.14 11.74
C LYS A 563 43.53 33.24 12.92
N SER A 564 43.37 34.41 13.54
CA SER A 564 42.40 34.56 14.65
C SER A 564 40.94 34.42 14.20
N ARG A 565 40.62 34.84 12.97
CA ARG A 565 39.28 34.65 12.39
C ARG A 565 39.01 33.19 12.05
N ALA A 566 40.02 32.47 11.57
CA ALA A 566 39.93 31.04 11.28
C ALA A 566 39.63 30.24 12.56
N TYR A 567 40.32 30.49 13.67
CA TYR A 567 40.02 29.80 14.94
C TYR A 567 38.61 30.11 15.48
N LYS A 568 38.17 31.37 15.42
CA LYS A 568 36.79 31.72 15.82
C LYS A 568 35.75 31.06 14.90
N SER A 569 36.03 31.00 13.60
CA SER A 569 35.18 30.32 12.63
C SER A 569 35.14 28.81 12.86
N LEU A 570 36.26 28.21 13.28
CA LEU A 570 36.34 26.79 13.62
C LEU A 570 35.50 26.49 14.87
N GLU A 571 35.65 27.27 15.95
CA GLU A 571 34.82 27.12 17.14
C GLU A 571 33.32 27.32 16.84
N GLU A 572 32.97 28.24 15.95
CA GLU A 572 31.58 28.44 15.55
C GLU A 572 31.06 27.28 14.68
N LEU A 573 31.90 26.70 13.83
CA LEU A 573 31.59 25.50 13.06
C LEU A 573 31.35 24.31 13.99
N GLU A 574 32.23 24.07 14.97
CA GLU A 574 32.07 23.02 15.98
C GLU A 574 30.75 23.19 16.75
N ARG A 575 30.43 24.42 17.19
CA ARG A 575 29.13 24.69 17.85
C ARG A 575 27.94 24.40 16.92
N ARG A 576 28.04 24.70 15.62
CA ARG A 576 26.97 24.41 14.64
C ARG A 576 26.82 22.92 14.37
N ILE A 577 27.93 22.18 14.29
CA ILE A 577 27.93 20.72 14.13
C ILE A 577 27.24 20.09 15.33
N VAL A 578 27.65 20.43 16.56
CA VAL A 578 27.02 19.91 17.79
C VAL A 578 25.52 20.26 17.85
N LEU A 579 25.12 21.46 17.43
CA LEU A 579 23.71 21.85 17.38
C LEU A 579 22.94 21.06 16.31
N GLN A 580 23.55 20.80 15.15
CA GLN A 580 22.95 20.01 14.08
C GLN A 580 22.81 18.54 14.48
N GLU A 581 23.81 17.96 15.14
CA GLU A 581 23.74 16.62 15.74
C GLU A 581 22.62 16.55 16.80
N SER A 582 22.50 17.56 17.67
CA SER A 582 21.41 17.63 18.64
C SER A 582 20.03 17.75 17.99
N ARG A 583 19.91 18.43 16.84
CA ARG A 583 18.66 18.50 16.06
C ARG A 583 18.35 17.17 15.38
N ALA A 584 19.34 16.53 14.78
CA ALA A 584 19.20 15.21 14.17
C ALA A 584 18.78 14.17 15.21
N ALA A 585 19.44 14.13 16.37
CA ALA A 585 19.09 13.23 17.47
C ALA A 585 17.66 13.45 17.99
N ARG A 586 17.17 14.71 18.02
CA ARG A 586 15.77 15.01 18.37
C ARG A 586 14.78 14.51 17.32
N ALA A 587 15.05 14.76 16.04
CA ALA A 587 14.22 14.27 14.94
C ALA A 587 14.17 12.73 14.93
N GLU A 588 15.31 12.05 15.12
CA GLU A 588 15.35 10.59 15.26
C GLU A 588 14.57 10.07 16.46
N ALA A 589 14.59 10.80 17.59
CA ALA A 589 13.79 10.43 18.77
C ALA A 589 12.29 10.63 18.52
N GLU A 590 11.89 11.66 17.78
CA GLU A 590 10.49 11.91 17.39
C GLU A 590 9.99 10.85 16.41
N HIS A 591 10.74 10.54 15.36
CA HIS A 591 10.40 9.45 14.43
C HIS A 591 10.31 8.09 15.13
N ARG A 592 11.23 7.80 16.07
CA ARG A 592 11.12 6.58 16.89
C ARG A 592 9.84 6.54 17.73
N ARG A 593 9.40 7.66 18.29
CA ARG A 593 8.12 7.73 19.02
C ARG A 593 6.92 7.58 18.10
N GLU A 594 6.97 8.15 16.89
CA GLU A 594 5.93 8.00 15.86
C GLU A 594 5.77 6.54 15.43
N ILE A 595 6.88 5.86 15.17
CA ILE A 595 6.91 4.43 14.86
C ILE A 595 6.29 3.64 16.02
N GLY A 596 6.65 3.94 17.27
CA GLY A 596 6.04 3.29 18.44
C GLY A 596 4.52 3.51 18.53
N ARG A 597 4.03 4.73 18.26
CA ARG A 597 2.58 5.00 18.21
C ARG A 597 1.88 4.21 17.09
N ALA A 598 2.50 4.15 15.91
CA ALA A 598 1.96 3.39 14.79
C ALA A 598 1.91 1.89 15.09
N GLN A 599 2.93 1.34 15.75
CA GLN A 599 2.97 -0.06 16.19
C GLN A 599 1.82 -0.38 17.16
N VAL A 600 1.61 0.44 18.20
CA VAL A 600 0.51 0.23 19.16
C VAL A 600 -0.87 0.28 18.46
N LEU A 601 -1.05 1.19 17.50
CA LEU A 601 -2.28 1.25 16.71
C LEU A 601 -2.48 0.02 15.82
N LEU A 602 -1.40 -0.50 15.22
CA LEU A 602 -1.43 -1.74 14.46
C LEU A 602 -1.81 -2.92 15.35
N GLU A 603 -1.15 -3.09 16.51
CA GLU A 603 -1.47 -4.14 17.48
C GLU A 603 -2.94 -4.09 17.93
N HIS A 604 -3.46 -2.89 18.19
CA HIS A 604 -4.87 -2.70 18.54
C HIS A 604 -5.80 -3.11 17.38
N LYS A 605 -5.51 -2.70 16.15
CA LYS A 605 -6.29 -3.09 14.96
C LYS A 605 -6.23 -4.60 14.70
N GLU A 606 -5.06 -5.21 14.85
CA GLU A 606 -4.91 -6.66 14.74
C GLU A 606 -5.70 -7.40 15.82
N SER A 607 -5.75 -6.87 17.04
CA SER A 607 -6.58 -7.43 18.11
C SER A 607 -8.08 -7.34 17.78
N ILE A 608 -8.53 -6.23 17.20
CA ILE A 608 -9.92 -6.09 16.72
C ILE A 608 -10.21 -7.10 15.62
N ILE A 609 -9.31 -7.24 14.64
CA ILE A 609 -9.47 -8.20 13.55
C ILE A 609 -9.55 -9.63 14.09
N ARG A 610 -8.69 -10.01 15.04
CA ARG A 610 -8.75 -11.33 15.70
C ARG A 610 -10.09 -11.55 16.39
N SER A 611 -10.57 -10.59 17.18
CA SER A 611 -11.89 -10.70 17.83
C SER A 611 -13.04 -10.78 16.84
N LEU A 612 -12.97 -10.08 15.70
CA LEU A 612 -13.98 -10.18 14.65
C LEU A 612 -13.97 -11.55 13.98
N ILE A 613 -12.80 -12.14 13.75
CA ILE A 613 -12.67 -13.50 13.21
C ILE A 613 -13.32 -14.50 14.18
N ASP A 614 -13.03 -14.41 15.47
CA ASP A 614 -13.62 -15.29 16.50
C ASP A 614 -15.15 -15.14 16.53
N ASN A 615 -15.67 -13.92 16.54
CA ASN A 615 -17.12 -13.67 16.51
C ASN A 615 -17.79 -14.22 15.24
N VAL A 616 -17.12 -14.12 14.08
CA VAL A 616 -17.64 -14.68 12.82
C VAL A 616 -17.65 -16.21 12.89
N ALA A 617 -16.60 -16.82 13.43
CA ALA A 617 -16.54 -18.27 13.64
C ALA A 617 -17.66 -18.75 14.57
N ASP A 618 -17.91 -18.07 15.69
CA ASP A 618 -19.02 -18.38 16.61
C ASP A 618 -20.38 -18.29 15.91
N VAL A 619 -20.60 -17.26 15.09
CA VAL A 619 -21.85 -17.10 14.32
C VAL A 619 -22.02 -18.22 13.29
N GLU A 620 -20.94 -18.62 12.61
CA GLU A 620 -20.96 -19.73 11.66
C GLU A 620 -21.21 -21.07 12.35
N GLU A 621 -20.61 -21.31 13.52
CA GLU A 621 -20.85 -22.51 14.33
C GLU A 621 -22.33 -22.58 14.78
N VAL A 622 -22.90 -21.47 15.27
CA VAL A 622 -24.32 -21.42 15.65
C VAL A 622 -25.23 -21.65 14.43
N ARG A 623 -24.89 -21.12 13.26
CA ARG A 623 -25.64 -21.36 12.02
C ARG A 623 -25.56 -22.84 11.62
N ALA A 624 -24.39 -23.45 11.69
CA ALA A 624 -24.20 -24.87 11.39
C ALA A 624 -25.01 -25.75 12.37
N ALA A 625 -24.93 -25.48 13.68
CA ALA A 625 -25.68 -26.20 14.70
C ALA A 625 -27.21 -26.09 14.51
N ARG A 626 -27.71 -24.91 14.11
CA ARG A 626 -29.14 -24.72 13.77
C ARG A 626 -29.55 -25.53 12.55
N ALA A 627 -28.74 -25.52 11.48
CA ALA A 627 -29.00 -26.31 10.29
C ALA A 627 -29.01 -27.82 10.60
N GLU A 628 -28.06 -28.31 11.39
CA GLU A 628 -28.05 -29.71 11.83
C GLU A 628 -29.27 -30.06 12.70
N ALA A 629 -29.69 -29.16 13.59
CA ALA A 629 -30.88 -29.38 14.41
C ALA A 629 -32.16 -29.45 13.56
N GLU A 630 -32.28 -28.62 12.52
CA GLU A 630 -33.39 -28.68 11.56
C GLU A 630 -33.39 -29.98 10.76
N HIS A 631 -32.24 -30.39 10.23
CA HIS A 631 -32.11 -31.68 9.54
C HIS A 631 -32.44 -32.87 10.47
N ARG A 632 -32.00 -32.83 11.73
CA ARG A 632 -32.37 -33.85 12.74
C ARG A 632 -33.88 -33.90 12.97
N ARG A 633 -34.56 -32.74 13.06
CA ARG A 633 -36.04 -32.70 13.19
C ARG A 633 -36.74 -33.24 11.94
N GLU A 634 -36.23 -32.94 10.75
CA GLU A 634 -36.76 -33.49 9.49
C GLU A 634 -36.64 -35.00 9.42
N ILE A 635 -35.47 -35.54 9.78
CA ILE A 635 -35.25 -36.99 9.87
C ILE A 635 -36.21 -37.61 10.89
N GLY A 636 -36.38 -36.99 12.07
CA GLY A 636 -37.34 -37.46 13.07
C GLY A 636 -38.80 -37.47 12.57
N ARG A 637 -39.23 -36.43 11.85
CA ARG A 637 -40.55 -36.39 11.20
C ARG A 637 -40.72 -37.50 10.16
N ALA A 638 -39.67 -37.74 9.35
CA ALA A 638 -39.68 -38.81 8.36
C ALA A 638 -39.75 -40.20 9.01
N GLN A 639 -39.04 -40.42 10.12
CA GLN A 639 -39.07 -41.67 10.89
C GLN A 639 -40.46 -41.95 11.46
N VAL A 640 -41.11 -40.98 12.11
CA VAL A 640 -42.47 -41.16 12.66
C VAL A 640 -43.47 -41.48 11.54
N LEU A 641 -43.35 -40.83 10.38
CA LEU A 641 -44.19 -41.17 9.21
C LEU A 641 -43.93 -42.58 8.71
N LEU A 642 -42.66 -43.02 8.66
CA LEU A 642 -42.28 -44.38 8.29
C LEU A 642 -42.87 -45.40 9.25
N GLU A 643 -42.71 -45.22 10.55
CA GLU A 643 -43.26 -46.10 11.59
C GLU A 643 -44.79 -46.21 11.48
N HIS A 644 -45.48 -45.08 11.24
CA HIS A 644 -46.92 -45.06 11.02
C HIS A 644 -47.30 -45.84 9.75
N LYS A 645 -46.58 -45.67 8.64
CA LYS A 645 -46.82 -46.42 7.40
C LYS A 645 -46.53 -47.92 7.57
N GLU A 646 -45.47 -48.28 8.27
CA GLU A 646 -45.16 -49.67 8.62
C GLU A 646 -46.23 -50.30 9.51
N SER A 647 -46.78 -49.55 10.47
CA SER A 647 -47.90 -50.02 11.30
C SER A 647 -49.17 -50.26 10.46
N ILE A 648 -49.48 -49.37 9.51
CA ILE A 648 -50.60 -49.56 8.58
C ILE A 648 -50.36 -50.80 7.71
N ILE A 649 -49.16 -50.97 7.17
CA ILE A 649 -48.80 -52.13 6.35
C ILE A 649 -48.95 -53.42 7.16
N ARG A 650 -48.47 -53.46 8.41
CA ARG A 650 -48.65 -54.61 9.31
C ARG A 650 -50.12 -54.94 9.55
N SER A 651 -50.95 -53.94 9.87
CA SER A 651 -52.40 -54.15 10.04
C SER A 651 -53.09 -54.61 8.76
N LEU A 652 -52.69 -54.10 7.59
CA LEU A 652 -53.21 -54.58 6.31
C LEU A 652 -52.82 -56.04 6.03
N ILE A 653 -51.58 -56.43 6.36
CA ILE A 653 -51.14 -57.84 6.25
C ILE A 653 -51.97 -58.74 7.15
N GLU A 654 -52.21 -58.35 8.41
CA GLU A 654 -53.08 -59.08 9.33
C GLU A 654 -54.51 -59.21 8.78
N ASN A 655 -55.12 -58.11 8.34
CA ASN A 655 -56.46 -58.14 7.74
C ASN A 655 -56.54 -59.00 6.48
N VAL A 656 -55.52 -58.97 5.61
CA VAL A 656 -55.46 -59.82 4.41
C VAL A 656 -55.31 -61.29 4.80
N ALA A 657 -54.49 -61.60 5.81
CA ALA A 657 -54.36 -62.95 6.34
C ALA A 657 -55.70 -63.45 6.91
N ASP A 658 -56.42 -62.64 7.67
CA ASP A 658 -57.75 -62.97 8.20
C ASP A 658 -58.76 -63.21 7.05
N VAL A 659 -58.77 -62.36 6.02
CA VAL A 659 -59.64 -62.53 4.84
C VAL A 659 -59.26 -63.78 4.06
N GLU A 660 -57.97 -64.08 3.90
CA GLU A 660 -57.51 -65.31 3.26
C GLU A 660 -57.87 -66.55 4.08
N GLU A 661 -57.77 -66.51 5.42
CA GLU A 661 -58.20 -67.57 6.30
C GLU A 661 -59.72 -67.81 6.18
N VAL A 662 -60.53 -66.75 6.16
CA VAL A 662 -61.97 -66.83 5.89
C VAL A 662 -62.23 -67.42 4.50
N ARG A 663 -61.52 -66.96 3.46
CA ARG A 663 -61.67 -67.50 2.09
C ARG A 663 -61.27 -68.97 2.00
N LEU A 664 -60.19 -69.38 2.68
CA LEU A 664 -59.74 -70.76 2.78
C LEU A 664 -60.75 -71.61 3.55
N SER A 665 -61.34 -71.09 4.62
CA SER A 665 -62.42 -71.75 5.36
C SER A 665 -63.67 -71.93 4.49
N GLN A 666 -64.07 -70.89 3.74
CA GLN A 666 -65.21 -70.92 2.82
C GLN A 666 -65.00 -71.91 1.66
N THR A 667 -63.80 -71.92 1.07
CA THR A 667 -63.46 -72.90 0.01
C THR A 667 -63.36 -74.32 0.54
N ASN A 668 -62.87 -74.53 1.77
CA ASN A 668 -62.94 -75.85 2.43
C ASN A 668 -64.40 -76.25 2.73
N THR A 669 -65.25 -75.34 3.21
CA THR A 669 -66.69 -75.64 3.41
C THR A 669 -67.42 -75.89 2.09
N GLN A 670 -67.09 -75.18 1.01
CA GLN A 670 -67.63 -75.43 -0.32
C GLN A 670 -67.14 -76.76 -0.91
N ARG A 671 -65.88 -77.16 -0.65
CA ARG A 671 -65.40 -78.52 -0.97
C ARG A 671 -66.11 -79.60 -0.15
N LEU A 672 -66.51 -79.31 1.09
CA LEU A 672 -67.21 -80.26 1.95
C LEU A 672 -68.75 -80.29 1.70
N GLN A 673 -69.33 -79.24 1.13
CA GLN A 673 -70.77 -79.16 0.79
C GLN A 673 -71.07 -79.40 -0.71
N GLY A 674 -70.06 -79.40 -1.57
CA GLY A 674 -70.17 -79.66 -3.00
C GLY A 674 -69.60 -81.03 -3.39
N ILE A 675 -70.03 -82.09 -2.71
CA ILE A 675 -70.02 -83.44 -3.30
C ILE A 675 -71.34 -83.55 -4.04
N VAL A 676 -71.30 -83.48 -5.38
CA VAL A 676 -72.09 -84.29 -6.34
C VAL A 676 -72.00 -83.63 -7.73
N SER A 677 -71.66 -84.48 -8.69
CA SER A 677 -71.94 -84.40 -10.13
C SER A 677 -71.02 -83.62 -11.09
N ASP A 678 -70.26 -84.45 -11.82
CA ASP A 678 -70.37 -84.62 -13.28
C ASP A 678 -69.37 -83.90 -14.23
N THR A 679 -68.60 -84.77 -14.88
CA THR A 679 -68.32 -84.86 -16.33
C THR A 679 -67.64 -83.70 -17.08
N SER A 680 -66.39 -83.97 -17.52
CA SER A 680 -65.90 -83.97 -18.92
C SER A 680 -65.96 -82.67 -19.78
N PRO A 681 -65.32 -82.59 -20.96
CA PRO A 681 -63.90 -82.64 -21.30
C PRO A 681 -63.41 -81.35 -22.05
N GLU A 682 -62.16 -81.40 -22.51
CA GLU A 682 -61.58 -80.68 -23.66
C GLU A 682 -60.80 -79.35 -23.50
N ASP A 683 -59.65 -79.39 -24.20
CA ASP A 683 -58.97 -78.39 -25.01
C ASP A 683 -57.85 -77.45 -24.50
N LYS A 684 -56.70 -77.65 -25.18
CA LYS A 684 -55.45 -76.87 -25.29
C LYS A 684 -55.68 -75.59 -26.14
N PRO A 685 -54.65 -74.80 -26.54
CA PRO A 685 -53.41 -74.35 -25.88
C PRO A 685 -53.25 -72.79 -25.95
N GLN A 686 -52.24 -72.22 -25.29
CA GLN A 686 -51.17 -71.36 -25.89
C GLN A 686 -50.58 -70.32 -24.92
N ASN A 687 -49.24 -70.19 -25.00
CA ASN A 687 -48.42 -68.99 -24.77
C ASN A 687 -48.29 -68.46 -23.32
N LYS A 688 -47.11 -68.11 -22.79
CA LYS A 688 -45.82 -67.73 -23.38
C LYS A 688 -44.69 -67.83 -22.34
N GLU A 689 -43.57 -68.39 -22.81
CA GLU A 689 -42.16 -68.24 -22.39
C GLU A 689 -41.80 -67.51 -21.09
N GLU A 690 -41.17 -68.27 -20.18
CA GLU A 690 -40.09 -67.80 -19.31
C GLU A 690 -38.98 -67.12 -20.13
N LYS A 691 -38.54 -65.93 -19.71
CA LYS A 691 -37.22 -65.41 -20.03
C LYS A 691 -36.62 -64.70 -18.82
N LYS A 692 -35.70 -65.40 -18.15
CA LYS A 692 -34.63 -64.84 -17.32
C LYS A 692 -33.96 -63.68 -18.07
N ARG A 693 -33.93 -62.49 -17.45
CA ARG A 693 -32.93 -61.47 -17.73
C ARG A 693 -32.37 -60.94 -16.42
N GLN A 694 -31.20 -61.47 -16.05
CA GLN A 694 -30.27 -60.80 -15.18
C GLN A 694 -29.92 -59.45 -15.82
N SER A 695 -30.27 -58.35 -15.16
CA SER A 695 -29.78 -57.01 -15.51
C SER A 695 -28.88 -56.54 -14.37
N LYS A 696 -27.59 -56.55 -14.68
CA LYS A 696 -26.51 -55.94 -13.90
C LYS A 696 -26.58 -54.44 -14.21
N LEU A 697 -26.97 -53.62 -13.25
CA LEU A 697 -26.94 -52.16 -13.37
C LEU A 697 -25.83 -51.59 -12.50
N THR A 698 -24.84 -51.05 -13.18
CA THR A 698 -23.71 -50.29 -12.67
C THR A 698 -24.13 -48.89 -12.25
N PHE A 699 -23.55 -48.41 -11.16
CA PHE A 699 -23.72 -47.07 -10.61
C PHE A 699 -22.99 -46.03 -11.46
N ALA A 700 -23.70 -45.04 -12.01
CA ALA A 700 -23.08 -43.81 -12.51
C ALA A 700 -24.08 -42.62 -12.51
N HIS A 701 -23.71 -41.63 -11.69
CA HIS A 701 -23.88 -40.17 -11.82
C HIS A 701 -25.24 -39.47 -11.69
N GLY A 702 -25.22 -38.45 -10.82
CA GLY A 702 -26.10 -37.29 -10.83
C GLY A 702 -25.62 -36.27 -9.79
N GLY A 703 -24.80 -35.31 -10.21
CA GLY A 703 -24.36 -34.18 -9.37
C GLY A 703 -25.15 -32.90 -9.66
N TYR A 704 -24.95 -31.89 -8.80
CA TYR A 704 -25.03 -30.47 -9.14
C TYR A 704 -23.88 -29.76 -8.43
N TYR A 705 -22.93 -29.23 -9.20
CA TYR A 705 -22.00 -28.18 -8.80
C TYR A 705 -21.95 -27.17 -9.95
N GLN A 706 -22.12 -25.90 -9.62
CA GLN A 706 -22.09 -24.79 -10.55
C GLN A 706 -20.80 -24.03 -10.24
N ASP A 707 -19.80 -24.14 -11.12
CA ASP A 707 -18.59 -23.33 -11.03
C ASP A 707 -18.43 -22.52 -12.30
N SER A 708 -18.39 -21.21 -12.12
CA SER A 708 -18.37 -20.21 -13.19
C SER A 708 -16.96 -19.66 -13.29
N ARG A 709 -16.25 -19.94 -14.38
CA ARG A 709 -15.22 -19.08 -14.96
C ARG A 709 -14.78 -19.64 -16.31
N GLY A 710 -15.37 -19.07 -17.36
CA GLY A 710 -14.82 -19.18 -18.70
C GLY A 710 -13.69 -18.18 -18.85
N ASP A 711 -12.49 -18.65 -19.13
CA ASP A 711 -11.43 -17.83 -19.70
C ASP A 711 -10.98 -18.45 -21.02
N ARG A 712 -11.20 -17.69 -22.10
CA ARG A 712 -10.84 -18.06 -23.48
C ARG A 712 -9.39 -17.63 -23.71
N ARG A 713 -8.50 -18.59 -23.98
CA ARG A 713 -7.38 -18.35 -24.92
C ARG A 713 -7.30 -19.50 -25.91
N GLY A 714 -7.67 -19.16 -27.15
CA GLY A 714 -7.36 -19.96 -28.31
C GLY A 714 -5.89 -19.78 -28.69
N SER A 715 -5.25 -20.90 -28.96
CA SER A 715 -3.97 -21.04 -29.62
C SER A 715 -4.14 -21.05 -31.13
N HIS A 716 -3.40 -20.20 -31.84
CA HIS A 716 -2.93 -20.50 -33.19
C HIS A 716 -1.51 -19.92 -33.34
N SER A 717 -0.60 -20.80 -33.74
CA SER A 717 0.73 -20.55 -34.31
C SER A 717 1.82 -20.03 -33.38
#